data_AF-A0A928AIR6-F1
#
_entry.id   AF-A0A928AIR6-F1
#
_cell.length_a   1.000
_cell.length_b   1.000
_cell.length_c   1.000
_cell.angle_alpha   90.00
_cell.angle_beta   90.00
_cell.angle_gamma   90.00
#
_symmetry.space_group_name_H-M   'P 1'
#
loop_
_entity.id
_entity.type
_entity.pdbx_description
1 polymer ?
#
loop_
_entity_poly.entity_id
_entity_poly.type
_entity_poly.pdbx_seq_one_letter_code
_entity_poly.pdbx_strand_id
1 'polypeptide(L)'
;MRGCLNVFWYFPLFGFFHALIYVIMGAILCCTVILYPIGLGYFQIARYLLSPFSSALVSRADLLLVRPQDATDEKSFSDTYTKIIGVLFIPFGLIASAYAVLGIINCCLYIVTIPCVYVWTRALPAIFNPTGKVCVPIAVADEITRIKNGQTVAKFKGDSPTVTEEAVAMNTGTANTYGRCETPQNSPEKRVRDYDESQLQEIVNNPTMYNAQMVESCRKEIAIREESKAFEDQIKTFDNDRLSEILKNSALYSEAMICVAERELAERIRLRDEQLEREAAEARALREQAAAAKREQQRLWLKKNAKWLILVATTVLVLLISLVCYKITDNRRRQQIARENIKVHLIKVYNARAQIYDYYQKITDLLPAVNAQDRKSFRKEAKAVIGVTDQVTEDAYTIARDTQYLRNVAGFERIATKIQEQSGIIEPEIEKIQKAYEQIKERAAVEKVARAKREEEARIAAEKRAEEARIAAEKRAEEERIAAKKRAKAAQIASWQREEEARVARKLKAGEGRDGAYQVGDYYNQGGKKGIVFEVNSGGRHGKIVSVVYTTGVWNHVNNWCKSLGAGWRLPSLRELQNIYYVRNNKISKVRGDFWSSTSAGNDQAKGLVILDQRANIHTMKKTMHAYARAVCEF
;
A
#
# COMPACT_ATOMS: atom_id res chain seq x y z
N MET A 1 -35.70 -47.82 3.38
CA MET A 1 -34.25 -47.52 3.51
C MET A 1 -33.72 -46.53 2.46
N ARG A 2 -34.15 -46.58 1.18
CA ARG A 2 -33.63 -45.71 0.09
C ARG A 2 -33.81 -44.20 0.30
N GLY A 3 -34.93 -43.78 0.92
CA GLY A 3 -35.17 -42.36 1.21
C GLY A 3 -34.15 -41.74 2.18
N CYS A 4 -33.80 -42.46 3.25
CA CYS A 4 -32.83 -41.99 4.25
C CYS A 4 -31.42 -41.82 3.66
N LEU A 5 -31.04 -42.70 2.72
CA LEU A 5 -29.76 -42.61 2.01
C LEU A 5 -29.69 -41.40 1.08
N ASN A 6 -30.79 -41.04 0.41
CA ASN A 6 -30.86 -39.80 -0.38
C ASN A 6 -30.77 -38.56 0.51
N VAL A 7 -31.39 -38.55 1.71
CA VAL A 7 -31.27 -37.44 2.66
C VAL A 7 -29.82 -37.28 3.15
N PHE A 8 -29.13 -38.38 3.44
CA PHE A 8 -27.72 -38.38 3.84
C PHE A 8 -26.78 -37.86 2.73
N TRP A 9 -27.13 -38.12 1.47
CA TRP A 9 -26.42 -37.58 0.31
C TRP A 9 -26.56 -36.06 0.20
N TYR A 10 -27.73 -35.50 0.54
CA TYR A 10 -27.93 -34.06 0.56
C TYR A 10 -27.23 -33.38 1.74
N PHE A 11 -27.32 -33.98 2.93
CA PHE A 11 -26.77 -33.47 4.18
C PHE A 11 -26.10 -34.63 4.91
N PRO A 12 -24.77 -34.70 5.10
CA PRO A 12 -23.73 -33.65 5.08
C PRO A 12 -22.81 -33.62 3.83
N LEU A 13 -23.09 -34.42 2.80
CA LEU A 13 -22.19 -34.62 1.64
C LEU A 13 -22.36 -33.59 0.50
N PHE A 14 -23.20 -32.56 0.68
CA PHE A 14 -23.47 -31.49 -0.31
C PHE A 14 -23.83 -32.04 -1.71
N GLY A 15 -24.57 -33.13 -1.78
CA GLY A 15 -24.93 -33.80 -3.03
C GLY A 15 -25.75 -32.95 -4.01
N PHE A 16 -26.60 -32.03 -3.50
CA PHE A 16 -27.36 -31.10 -4.34
C PHE A 16 -26.45 -30.10 -5.06
N PHE A 17 -25.34 -29.70 -4.44
CA PHE A 17 -24.39 -28.75 -5.01
C PHE A 17 -23.69 -29.36 -6.23
N HIS A 18 -23.35 -30.65 -6.13
CA HIS A 18 -22.82 -31.41 -7.25
C HIS A 18 -23.85 -31.52 -8.38
N ALA A 19 -25.10 -31.86 -8.09
CA ALA A 19 -26.15 -31.87 -9.10
C ALA A 19 -26.29 -30.50 -9.80
N LEU A 20 -26.23 -29.39 -9.05
CA LEU A 20 -26.30 -28.03 -9.57
C LEU A 20 -25.13 -27.70 -10.51
N ILE A 21 -23.90 -28.10 -10.16
CA ILE A 21 -22.74 -27.92 -11.05
C ILE A 21 -22.97 -28.62 -12.38
N TYR A 22 -23.48 -29.85 -12.38
CA TYR A 22 -23.76 -30.59 -13.62
C TYR A 22 -24.91 -29.97 -14.43
N VAL A 23 -25.91 -29.36 -13.78
CA VAL A 23 -26.95 -28.57 -14.47
C VAL A 23 -26.33 -27.34 -15.14
N ILE A 24 -25.50 -26.58 -14.44
CA ILE A 24 -24.87 -25.37 -14.99
C ILE A 24 -23.94 -25.73 -16.15
N MET A 25 -23.10 -26.76 -15.99
CA MET A 25 -22.21 -27.25 -17.05
C MET A 25 -23.02 -27.77 -18.25
N GLY A 26 -24.11 -28.50 -18.01
CA GLY A 26 -25.03 -28.95 -19.05
C GLY A 26 -25.66 -27.79 -19.83
N ALA A 27 -26.10 -26.74 -19.13
CA ALA A 27 -26.67 -25.54 -19.74
C ALA A 27 -25.64 -24.79 -20.60
N ILE A 28 -24.41 -24.61 -20.09
CA ILE A 28 -23.30 -24.00 -20.86
C ILE A 28 -23.02 -24.80 -22.14
N LEU A 29 -22.93 -26.13 -22.02
CA LEU A 29 -22.69 -27.00 -23.18
C LEU A 29 -23.84 -26.97 -24.19
N CYS A 30 -25.10 -26.88 -23.74
CA CYS A 30 -26.25 -26.66 -24.61
C CYS A 30 -26.18 -25.32 -25.36
N CYS A 31 -25.72 -24.24 -24.72
CA CYS A 31 -25.58 -22.93 -25.36
C CYS A 31 -24.55 -22.91 -26.49
N THR A 32 -23.58 -23.84 -26.50
CA THR A 32 -22.58 -23.92 -27.59
C THR A 32 -23.14 -24.48 -28.90
N VAL A 33 -24.40 -24.97 -28.91
CA VAL A 33 -25.13 -25.64 -30.02
C VAL A 33 -24.46 -26.93 -30.51
N ILE A 34 -23.15 -26.93 -30.73
CA ILE A 34 -22.32 -28.06 -31.16
C ILE A 34 -22.28 -29.16 -30.09
N LEU A 35 -22.27 -28.85 -28.79
CA LEU A 35 -22.23 -29.85 -27.70
C LEU A 35 -23.62 -30.13 -27.09
N TYR A 36 -24.70 -29.77 -27.77
CA TYR A 36 -26.07 -30.03 -27.33
C TYR A 36 -26.33 -31.49 -26.84
N PRO A 37 -25.92 -32.56 -27.55
CA PRO A 37 -26.16 -33.93 -27.08
C PRO A 37 -25.37 -34.28 -25.81
N ILE A 38 -24.21 -33.65 -25.59
CA ILE A 38 -23.41 -33.79 -24.36
C ILE A 38 -24.10 -33.06 -23.21
N GLY A 39 -24.59 -31.83 -23.45
CA GLY A 39 -25.31 -31.05 -22.45
C GLY A 39 -26.56 -31.79 -21.94
N LEU A 40 -27.31 -32.44 -22.83
CA LEU A 40 -28.43 -33.32 -22.44
C LEU A 40 -27.97 -34.50 -21.58
N GLY A 41 -26.80 -35.09 -21.85
CA GLY A 41 -26.21 -36.13 -21.01
C GLY A 41 -25.85 -35.62 -19.61
N TYR A 42 -25.32 -34.40 -19.50
CA TYR A 42 -25.03 -33.76 -18.21
C TYR A 42 -26.29 -33.55 -17.37
N PHE A 43 -27.43 -33.21 -17.97
CA PHE A 43 -28.71 -33.15 -17.26
C PHE A 43 -29.17 -34.51 -16.73
N GLN A 44 -28.90 -35.61 -17.46
CA GLN A 44 -29.20 -36.97 -16.97
C GLN A 44 -28.32 -37.34 -15.77
N ILE A 45 -27.05 -36.95 -15.77
CA ILE A 45 -26.14 -37.11 -14.63
C ILE A 45 -26.64 -36.27 -13.44
N ALA A 46 -27.02 -35.01 -13.67
CA ALA A 46 -27.57 -34.16 -12.62
C ALA A 46 -28.84 -34.76 -12.00
N ARG A 47 -29.73 -35.32 -12.83
CA ARG A 47 -30.94 -36.00 -12.36
C ARG A 47 -30.62 -37.24 -11.52
N TYR A 48 -29.62 -38.01 -11.92
CA TYR A 48 -29.10 -39.12 -11.12
C TYR A 48 -28.53 -38.62 -9.78
N LEU A 49 -27.74 -37.55 -9.78
CA LEU A 49 -27.15 -36.97 -8.56
C LEU A 49 -28.19 -36.37 -7.60
N LEU A 50 -29.40 -36.03 -8.05
CA LEU A 50 -30.48 -35.64 -7.14
C LEU A 50 -31.02 -36.86 -6.36
N SER A 51 -31.18 -38.00 -7.03
CA SER A 51 -31.76 -39.20 -6.40
C SER A 51 -30.92 -40.45 -6.65
N PRO A 52 -29.67 -40.50 -6.15
CA PRO A 52 -28.70 -41.50 -6.57
C PRO A 52 -29.03 -42.93 -6.09
N PHE A 53 -29.76 -43.07 -4.99
CA PHE A 53 -30.17 -44.38 -4.48
C PHE A 53 -31.55 -44.84 -4.99
N SER A 54 -32.26 -43.98 -5.72
CA SER A 54 -33.60 -44.26 -6.26
C SER A 54 -33.63 -44.34 -7.78
N SER A 55 -32.53 -43.98 -8.44
CA SER A 55 -32.39 -43.97 -9.89
C SER A 55 -31.08 -44.62 -10.32
N ALA A 56 -31.02 -45.12 -11.54
CA ALA A 56 -29.84 -45.71 -12.15
C ALA A 56 -29.59 -45.11 -13.54
N LEU A 57 -28.33 -45.10 -13.97
CA LEU A 57 -27.92 -44.67 -15.31
C LEU A 57 -27.82 -45.91 -16.21
N VAL A 58 -28.70 -46.00 -17.20
CA VAL A 58 -28.79 -47.13 -18.14
C VAL A 58 -28.53 -46.64 -19.56
N SER A 59 -28.04 -47.51 -20.44
CA SER A 59 -27.82 -47.14 -21.85
C SER A 59 -29.16 -47.02 -22.59
N ARG A 60 -29.25 -46.11 -23.57
CA ARG A 60 -30.44 -45.97 -24.41
C ARG A 60 -30.81 -47.28 -25.12
N ALA A 61 -29.82 -48.06 -25.54
CA ALA A 61 -30.04 -49.37 -26.17
C ALA A 61 -30.77 -50.34 -25.23
N ASP A 62 -30.41 -50.34 -23.95
CA ASP A 62 -31.04 -51.22 -22.97
C ASP A 62 -32.44 -50.74 -22.58
N LEU A 63 -32.69 -49.44 -22.62
CA LEU A 63 -34.02 -48.87 -22.35
C LEU A 63 -35.05 -49.26 -23.42
N LEU A 64 -34.60 -49.43 -24.67
CA LEU A 64 -35.46 -49.90 -25.77
C LEU A 64 -36.00 -51.32 -25.54
N LEU A 65 -35.37 -52.13 -24.67
CA LEU A 65 -35.88 -53.45 -24.28
C LEU A 65 -37.20 -53.36 -23.50
N VAL A 66 -37.43 -52.26 -22.79
CA VAL A 66 -38.65 -52.03 -21.99
C VAL A 66 -39.59 -51.06 -22.69
N ARG A 67 -39.06 -50.13 -23.50
CA ARG A 67 -39.83 -49.15 -24.28
C ARG A 67 -39.48 -49.22 -25.77
N PRO A 68 -40.04 -50.17 -26.53
CA PRO A 68 -39.80 -50.28 -27.96
C PRO A 68 -40.42 -49.13 -28.77
N GLN A 69 -41.48 -48.49 -28.27
CA GLN A 69 -42.14 -47.35 -28.92
C GLN A 69 -41.23 -46.12 -29.09
N ASP A 70 -40.22 -45.93 -28.24
CA ASP A 70 -39.27 -44.82 -28.32
C ASP A 70 -38.19 -45.03 -29.41
N ALA A 71 -38.20 -46.19 -30.11
CA ALA A 71 -37.21 -46.51 -31.14
C ALA A 71 -37.46 -45.81 -32.49
N THR A 72 -38.68 -45.32 -32.73
CA THR A 72 -39.17 -44.81 -34.02
C THR A 72 -38.90 -43.32 -34.26
N ASP A 73 -38.53 -42.55 -33.24
CA ASP A 73 -38.22 -41.13 -33.39
C ASP A 73 -36.73 -40.90 -33.72
N GLU A 74 -36.48 -40.62 -35.01
CA GLU A 74 -35.31 -39.93 -35.56
C GLU A 74 -33.92 -40.60 -35.46
N LYS A 75 -33.77 -41.79 -36.05
CA LYS A 75 -32.57 -42.64 -35.86
C LYS A 75 -31.41 -42.56 -36.85
N SER A 76 -31.33 -41.60 -37.79
CA SER A 76 -30.25 -41.65 -38.80
C SER A 76 -29.20 -40.52 -38.73
N PHE A 77 -29.61 -39.28 -38.45
CA PHE A 77 -28.68 -38.14 -38.41
C PHE A 77 -28.17 -37.85 -36.99
N SER A 78 -29.08 -37.91 -36.00
CA SER A 78 -28.77 -37.65 -34.59
C SER A 78 -27.80 -38.68 -33.99
N ASP A 79 -27.89 -39.96 -34.37
CA ASP A 79 -27.04 -41.03 -33.82
C ASP A 79 -25.58 -40.92 -34.29
N THR A 80 -25.35 -40.65 -35.58
CA THR A 80 -23.99 -40.41 -36.12
C THR A 80 -23.38 -39.14 -35.55
N TYR A 81 -24.14 -38.05 -35.49
CA TYR A 81 -23.72 -36.79 -34.88
C TYR A 81 -23.37 -36.95 -33.40
N THR A 82 -24.20 -37.67 -32.64
CA THR A 82 -23.97 -37.99 -31.22
C THR A 82 -22.72 -38.84 -31.03
N LYS A 83 -22.47 -39.83 -31.90
CA LYS A 83 -21.24 -40.65 -31.87
C LYS A 83 -19.99 -39.82 -32.18
N ILE A 84 -20.02 -38.98 -33.22
CA ILE A 84 -18.89 -38.11 -33.59
C ILE A 84 -18.55 -37.16 -32.44
N ILE A 85 -19.56 -36.52 -31.85
CA ILE A 85 -19.35 -35.62 -30.70
C ILE A 85 -18.91 -36.39 -29.46
N GLY A 86 -19.45 -37.58 -29.23
CA GLY A 86 -18.99 -38.46 -28.15
C GLY A 86 -17.49 -38.77 -28.27
N VAL A 87 -17.01 -39.08 -29.48
CA VAL A 87 -15.58 -39.29 -29.76
C VAL A 87 -14.77 -38.01 -29.54
N LEU A 88 -15.26 -36.86 -30.01
CA LEU A 88 -14.62 -35.56 -29.80
C LEU A 88 -14.52 -35.18 -28.31
N PHE A 89 -15.47 -35.65 -27.49
CA PHE A 89 -15.50 -35.39 -26.06
C PHE A 89 -14.56 -36.31 -25.26
N ILE A 90 -14.06 -37.42 -25.82
CA ILE A 90 -13.17 -38.37 -25.12
C ILE A 90 -11.99 -37.70 -24.38
N PRO A 91 -11.19 -36.77 -24.96
CA PRO A 91 -10.09 -36.15 -24.23
C PRO A 91 -10.57 -35.34 -23.01
N PHE A 92 -11.69 -34.63 -23.13
CA PHE A 92 -12.31 -33.89 -22.02
C PHE A 92 -12.92 -34.84 -20.99
N GLY A 93 -13.59 -35.90 -21.44
CA GLY A 93 -14.17 -36.95 -20.61
C GLY A 93 -13.11 -37.74 -19.83
N LEU A 94 -11.93 -37.96 -20.39
CA LEU A 94 -10.79 -38.59 -19.70
C LEU A 94 -10.27 -37.70 -18.56
N ILE A 95 -10.18 -36.38 -18.78
CA ILE A 95 -9.77 -35.43 -17.74
C ILE A 95 -10.84 -35.38 -16.63
N ALA A 96 -12.12 -35.32 -17.01
CA ALA A 96 -13.23 -35.31 -16.07
C ALA A 96 -13.33 -36.61 -15.27
N SER A 97 -13.11 -37.77 -15.91
CA SER A 97 -13.10 -39.06 -15.22
C SER A 97 -11.88 -39.21 -14.33
N ALA A 98 -10.70 -38.71 -14.72
CA ALA A 98 -9.51 -38.67 -13.87
C ALA A 98 -9.77 -37.81 -12.61
N TYR A 99 -10.38 -36.64 -12.76
CA TYR A 99 -10.79 -35.81 -11.63
C TYR A 99 -11.80 -36.53 -10.71
N ALA A 100 -12.79 -37.20 -11.28
CA ALA A 100 -13.76 -38.00 -10.51
C ALA A 100 -13.10 -39.18 -9.78
N VAL A 101 -12.11 -39.85 -10.39
CA VAL A 101 -11.34 -40.94 -9.75
C VAL A 101 -10.49 -40.40 -8.60
N LEU A 102 -9.82 -39.26 -8.78
CA LEU A 102 -9.09 -38.59 -7.68
C LEU A 102 -10.05 -38.19 -6.54
N GLY A 103 -11.25 -37.70 -6.88
CA GLY A 103 -12.31 -37.42 -5.92
C GLY A 103 -12.78 -38.68 -5.17
N ILE A 104 -12.96 -39.80 -5.87
CA ILE A 104 -13.29 -41.10 -5.27
C ILE A 104 -12.17 -41.55 -4.32
N ILE A 105 -10.91 -41.49 -4.74
CA ILE A 105 -9.76 -41.85 -3.90
C ILE A 105 -9.74 -40.99 -2.64
N ASN A 106 -9.95 -39.69 -2.76
CA ASN A 106 -10.03 -38.77 -1.62
C ASN A 106 -11.23 -39.10 -0.71
N CYS A 107 -12.38 -39.47 -1.27
CA CYS A 107 -13.55 -39.92 -0.50
C CYS A 107 -13.38 -41.31 0.13
N CYS A 108 -12.45 -42.15 -0.34
CA CYS A 108 -12.15 -43.43 0.28
C CYS A 108 -11.33 -43.27 1.58
N LEU A 109 -10.66 -42.13 1.78
CA LEU A 109 -9.85 -41.87 2.99
C LEU A 109 -10.70 -41.58 4.24
N TYR A 110 -11.99 -41.27 4.08
CA TYR A 110 -12.90 -40.96 5.18
C TYR A 110 -14.09 -41.94 5.22
N ILE A 111 -14.30 -42.59 6.37
CA ILE A 111 -15.39 -43.58 6.55
C ILE A 111 -16.78 -42.95 6.32
N VAL A 112 -16.94 -41.68 6.68
CA VAL A 112 -18.21 -40.94 6.54
C VAL A 112 -18.60 -40.73 5.06
N THR A 113 -17.64 -40.77 4.13
CA THR A 113 -17.86 -40.52 2.69
C THR A 113 -18.03 -41.79 1.85
N ILE A 114 -18.15 -42.97 2.45
CA ILE A 114 -18.42 -44.24 1.73
C ILE A 114 -19.67 -44.16 0.82
N PRO A 115 -20.80 -43.56 1.24
CA PRO A 115 -21.95 -43.39 0.35
C PRO A 115 -21.62 -42.52 -0.87
N CYS A 116 -20.73 -41.53 -0.73
CA CYS A 116 -20.28 -40.66 -1.82
C CYS A 116 -19.52 -41.47 -2.88
N VAL A 117 -18.64 -42.38 -2.46
CA VAL A 117 -17.89 -43.29 -3.35
C VAL A 117 -18.86 -44.14 -4.19
N TYR A 118 -19.92 -44.67 -3.58
CA TYR A 118 -20.94 -45.44 -4.30
C TYR A 118 -21.62 -44.62 -5.41
N VAL A 119 -21.97 -43.36 -5.13
CA VAL A 119 -22.63 -42.49 -6.10
C VAL A 119 -21.70 -42.17 -7.28
N TRP A 120 -20.46 -41.77 -7.01
CA TRP A 120 -19.49 -41.38 -8.03
C TRP A 120 -19.02 -42.53 -8.92
N THR A 121 -18.81 -43.72 -8.35
CA THR A 121 -18.42 -44.91 -9.13
C THR A 121 -19.49 -45.31 -10.14
N ARG A 122 -20.77 -45.18 -9.79
CA ARG A 122 -21.91 -45.44 -10.69
C ARG A 122 -22.13 -44.33 -11.72
N ALA A 123 -21.78 -43.08 -11.39
CA ALA A 123 -21.81 -41.96 -12.34
C ALA A 123 -20.62 -41.96 -13.31
N LEU A 124 -19.48 -42.57 -12.93
CA LEU A 124 -18.22 -42.51 -13.67
C LEU A 124 -18.33 -42.88 -15.16
N PRO A 125 -19.06 -43.95 -15.57
CA PRO A 125 -19.21 -44.28 -16.99
C PRO A 125 -19.95 -43.18 -17.78
N ALA A 126 -20.89 -42.49 -17.14
CA ALA A 126 -21.61 -41.37 -17.74
C ALA A 126 -20.78 -40.09 -17.73
N ILE A 127 -19.90 -39.88 -16.75
CA ILE A 127 -18.95 -38.75 -16.73
C ILE A 127 -17.94 -38.89 -17.88
N PHE A 128 -17.44 -40.10 -18.10
CA PHE A 128 -16.49 -40.39 -19.18
C PHE A 128 -17.13 -40.23 -20.57
N ASN A 129 -18.30 -40.83 -20.76
CA ASN A 129 -19.09 -40.66 -21.97
C ASN A 129 -20.56 -40.40 -21.62
N PRO A 130 -20.97 -39.12 -21.58
CA PRO A 130 -22.34 -38.75 -21.24
C PRO A 130 -23.33 -39.04 -22.36
N THR A 131 -22.85 -39.30 -23.58
CA THR A 131 -23.72 -39.62 -24.72
C THR A 131 -24.39 -40.98 -24.52
N GLY A 132 -25.70 -41.05 -24.78
CA GLY A 132 -26.43 -42.32 -24.79
C GLY A 132 -26.72 -42.94 -23.42
N LYS A 133 -26.42 -42.26 -22.30
CA LYS A 133 -26.85 -42.67 -20.96
C LYS A 133 -28.10 -41.91 -20.54
N VAL A 134 -29.07 -42.62 -19.97
CA VAL A 134 -30.33 -42.06 -19.50
C VAL A 134 -30.53 -42.47 -18.06
N CYS A 135 -30.89 -41.51 -17.21
CA CYS A 135 -31.29 -41.80 -15.85
C CYS A 135 -32.68 -42.44 -15.91
N VAL A 136 -32.94 -43.49 -15.14
CA VAL A 136 -34.25 -44.15 -15.01
C VAL A 136 -34.50 -44.55 -13.57
N PRO A 137 -35.76 -44.68 -13.12
CA PRO A 137 -36.07 -45.24 -11.80
C PRO A 137 -35.49 -46.64 -11.64
N ILE A 138 -35.09 -47.00 -10.42
CA ILE A 138 -34.43 -48.29 -10.14
C ILE A 138 -35.27 -49.50 -10.60
N ALA A 139 -36.60 -49.44 -10.47
CA ALA A 139 -37.50 -50.51 -10.92
C ALA A 139 -37.40 -50.81 -12.43
N VAL A 140 -37.20 -49.77 -13.25
CA VAL A 140 -37.02 -49.92 -14.70
C VAL A 140 -35.65 -50.52 -15.01
N ALA A 141 -34.61 -50.13 -14.26
CA ALA A 141 -33.26 -50.70 -14.42
C ALA A 141 -33.19 -52.18 -13.99
N ASP A 142 -33.91 -52.54 -12.93
CA ASP A 142 -34.04 -53.93 -12.47
C ASP A 142 -34.78 -54.77 -13.52
N GLU A 143 -35.82 -54.23 -14.15
CA GLU A 143 -36.53 -54.90 -15.25
C GLU A 143 -35.64 -55.13 -16.48
N ILE A 144 -34.85 -54.13 -16.87
CA ILE A 144 -33.84 -54.26 -17.92
C ILE A 144 -32.82 -55.35 -17.57
N THR A 145 -32.39 -55.41 -16.31
CA THR A 145 -31.43 -56.41 -15.83
C THR A 145 -32.05 -57.81 -15.85
N ARG A 146 -33.33 -57.93 -15.48
CA ARG A 146 -34.11 -59.16 -15.58
C ARG A 146 -34.19 -59.67 -17.02
N ILE A 147 -34.51 -58.79 -17.97
CA ILE A 147 -34.58 -59.13 -19.40
C ILE A 147 -33.20 -59.58 -19.91
N LYS A 148 -32.14 -58.85 -19.60
CA LYS A 148 -30.77 -59.21 -20.00
C LYS A 148 -30.29 -60.53 -19.41
N ASN A 149 -30.61 -60.77 -18.13
CA ASN A 149 -30.30 -62.03 -17.48
C ASN A 149 -31.08 -63.17 -18.14
N GLY A 150 -32.36 -62.95 -18.48
CA GLY A 150 -33.17 -63.91 -19.24
C GLY A 150 -32.58 -64.23 -20.61
N GLN A 151 -32.15 -63.22 -21.37
CA GLN A 151 -31.46 -63.41 -22.66
C GLN A 151 -30.13 -64.16 -22.51
N THR A 152 -29.38 -63.86 -21.44
CA THR A 152 -28.12 -64.55 -21.14
C THR A 152 -28.37 -66.03 -20.82
N VAL A 153 -29.39 -66.32 -20.00
CA VAL A 153 -29.80 -67.70 -19.68
C VAL A 153 -30.30 -68.44 -20.92
N ALA A 154 -31.10 -67.81 -21.78
CA ALA A 154 -31.55 -68.39 -23.05
C ALA A 154 -30.38 -68.71 -23.97
N LYS A 155 -29.40 -67.79 -24.07
CA LYS A 155 -28.16 -68.00 -24.84
C LYS A 155 -27.33 -69.17 -24.30
N PHE A 156 -27.28 -69.36 -22.98
CA PHE A 156 -26.60 -70.52 -22.37
C PHE A 156 -27.37 -71.84 -22.57
N LYS A 157 -28.70 -71.79 -22.67
CA LYS A 157 -29.54 -72.96 -22.95
C LYS A 157 -29.53 -73.40 -24.42
N GLY A 158 -28.96 -72.60 -25.32
CA GLY A 158 -28.89 -72.91 -26.75
C GLY A 158 -30.15 -72.51 -27.53
N ASP A 159 -31.10 -71.83 -26.90
CA ASP A 159 -32.30 -71.32 -27.56
C ASP A 159 -31.92 -70.10 -28.42
N SER A 160 -32.07 -70.21 -29.74
CA SER A 160 -31.88 -69.08 -30.66
C SER A 160 -32.99 -68.03 -30.44
N PRO A 161 -32.70 -66.73 -30.60
CA PRO A 161 -33.61 -65.67 -30.18
C PRO A 161 -34.74 -65.46 -31.20
N THR A 162 -35.79 -66.28 -31.15
CA THR A 162 -37.07 -66.03 -31.83
C THR A 162 -38.18 -65.58 -30.87
N VAL A 163 -37.84 -65.20 -29.64
CA VAL A 163 -38.79 -64.59 -28.70
C VAL A 163 -38.55 -63.09 -28.64
N THR A 164 -38.93 -62.37 -29.70
CA THR A 164 -39.06 -60.90 -29.64
C THR A 164 -40.49 -60.40 -29.87
N GLU A 165 -41.46 -61.29 -30.10
CA GLU A 165 -42.87 -60.88 -30.31
C GLU A 165 -43.82 -61.34 -29.19
N GLU A 166 -43.63 -62.51 -28.57
CA GLU A 166 -44.60 -63.02 -27.57
C GLU A 166 -44.50 -62.33 -26.19
N ALA A 167 -43.31 -61.88 -25.77
CA ALA A 167 -43.16 -61.23 -24.46
C ALA A 167 -43.67 -59.77 -24.43
N VAL A 168 -43.89 -59.16 -25.59
CA VAL A 168 -44.37 -57.77 -25.72
C VAL A 168 -45.90 -57.69 -25.80
N ALA A 169 -46.56 -58.74 -26.30
CA ALA A 169 -48.01 -58.80 -26.43
C ALA A 169 -48.77 -58.87 -25.07
N MET A 170 -48.12 -59.30 -23.99
CA MET A 170 -48.79 -59.49 -22.68
C MET A 170 -48.99 -58.20 -21.86
N ASN A 171 -48.43 -57.05 -22.26
CA ASN A 171 -48.46 -55.83 -21.43
C ASN A 171 -49.14 -54.61 -22.09
N THR A 172 -49.84 -54.79 -23.20
CA THR A 172 -50.69 -53.76 -23.82
C THR A 172 -52.14 -54.22 -23.92
N GLY A 173 -52.73 -54.58 -22.78
CA GLY A 173 -54.18 -54.68 -22.62
C GLY A 173 -54.69 -53.39 -21.99
N THR A 174 -55.13 -52.45 -22.82
CA THR A 174 -55.84 -51.24 -22.40
C THR A 174 -57.05 -51.61 -21.55
N ALA A 175 -57.18 -50.89 -20.43
CA ALA A 175 -58.38 -50.88 -19.61
C ALA A 175 -59.60 -50.55 -20.47
N ASN A 176 -60.47 -51.54 -20.65
CA ASN A 176 -61.89 -51.34 -20.96
C ASN A 176 -62.70 -52.13 -19.93
N THR A 177 -63.17 -51.38 -18.95
CA THR A 177 -64.30 -51.73 -18.09
C THR A 177 -65.57 -51.84 -18.95
N TYR A 178 -66.00 -53.07 -19.22
CA TYR A 178 -67.42 -53.42 -19.22
C TYR A 178 -67.55 -54.69 -18.39
N GLY A 179 -68.43 -54.64 -17.39
CA GLY A 179 -68.59 -55.67 -16.37
C GLY A 179 -68.81 -57.05 -16.98
N ARG A 180 -67.74 -57.85 -16.96
CA ARG A 180 -67.89 -59.30 -16.88
C ARG A 180 -68.24 -59.57 -15.43
N CYS A 181 -69.51 -59.90 -15.15
CA CYS A 181 -69.83 -60.61 -13.92
C CYS A 181 -68.98 -61.88 -13.92
N GLU A 182 -67.94 -61.90 -13.09
CA GLU A 182 -67.19 -63.11 -12.76
C GLU A 182 -68.15 -64.02 -12.00
N THR A 183 -68.90 -64.85 -12.72
CA THR A 183 -69.44 -66.08 -12.16
C THR A 183 -68.30 -67.10 -12.05
N PRO A 184 -68.29 -67.96 -11.01
CA PRO A 184 -67.20 -68.89 -10.76
C PRO A 184 -66.86 -69.71 -12.01
N GLN A 185 -65.63 -69.59 -12.50
CA GLN A 185 -65.11 -70.21 -13.73
C GLN A 185 -65.09 -71.76 -13.74
N ASN A 186 -65.71 -72.43 -12.77
CA ASN A 186 -65.70 -73.87 -12.60
C ASN A 186 -67.11 -74.48 -12.46
N SER A 187 -68.09 -74.02 -13.24
CA SER A 187 -69.35 -74.76 -13.41
C SER A 187 -69.20 -75.81 -14.53
N PRO A 188 -69.60 -77.08 -14.32
CA PRO A 188 -69.49 -78.15 -15.32
C PRO A 188 -70.10 -77.78 -16.69
N GLU A 189 -71.15 -76.96 -16.68
CA GLU A 189 -71.95 -76.54 -17.83
C GLU A 189 -71.15 -75.71 -18.86
N LYS A 190 -70.18 -74.90 -18.42
CA LYS A 190 -69.40 -74.05 -19.35
C LYS A 190 -68.35 -74.85 -20.12
N ARG A 191 -67.80 -75.92 -19.54
CA ARG A 191 -66.86 -76.84 -20.21
C ARG A 191 -67.54 -77.69 -21.29
N VAL A 192 -68.82 -77.97 -21.13
CA VAL A 192 -69.61 -78.77 -22.06
C VAL A 192 -69.94 -78.00 -23.35
N ARG A 193 -70.11 -76.68 -23.26
CA ARG A 193 -70.34 -75.81 -24.43
C ARG A 193 -69.19 -75.79 -25.44
N ASP A 194 -67.96 -76.05 -24.99
CA ASP A 194 -66.76 -76.09 -25.85
C ASP A 194 -66.54 -77.46 -26.52
N TYR A 195 -67.38 -78.47 -26.24
CA TYR A 195 -67.25 -79.81 -26.84
C TYR A 195 -67.81 -79.87 -28.27
N ASP A 196 -67.07 -80.58 -29.12
CA ASP A 196 -67.50 -80.91 -30.49
C ASP A 196 -68.70 -81.87 -30.45
N GLU A 197 -69.51 -81.89 -31.52
CA GLU A 197 -70.72 -82.72 -31.61
C GLU A 197 -70.42 -84.22 -31.43
N SER A 198 -69.25 -84.68 -31.90
CA SER A 198 -68.78 -86.05 -31.70
C SER A 198 -68.45 -86.36 -30.23
N GLN A 199 -67.82 -85.43 -29.53
CA GLN A 199 -67.45 -85.57 -28.11
C GLN A 199 -68.69 -85.57 -27.21
N LEU A 200 -69.67 -84.72 -27.53
CA LEU A 200 -70.96 -84.69 -26.83
C LEU A 200 -71.71 -86.03 -26.98
N GLN A 201 -71.78 -86.55 -28.20
CA GLN A 201 -72.44 -87.83 -28.48
C GLN A 201 -71.70 -89.01 -27.84
N GLU A 202 -70.36 -89.02 -27.83
CA GLU A 202 -69.55 -90.05 -27.17
C GLU A 202 -69.83 -90.15 -25.66
N ILE A 203 -69.91 -88.99 -24.99
CA ILE A 203 -70.16 -88.89 -23.55
C ILE A 203 -71.60 -89.34 -23.22
N VAL A 204 -72.58 -88.98 -24.04
CA VAL A 204 -74.00 -89.33 -23.83
C VAL A 204 -74.27 -90.80 -24.10
N ASN A 205 -73.60 -91.40 -25.09
CA ASN A 205 -73.76 -92.80 -25.46
C ASN A 205 -73.05 -93.77 -24.50
N ASN A 206 -72.08 -93.28 -23.71
CA ASN A 206 -71.34 -94.08 -22.71
C ASN A 206 -71.55 -93.56 -21.27
N PRO A 207 -72.79 -93.55 -20.73
CA PRO A 207 -73.12 -92.85 -19.49
C PRO A 207 -72.45 -93.42 -18.23
N THR A 208 -71.96 -94.67 -18.27
CA THR A 208 -71.28 -95.33 -17.13
C THR A 208 -69.81 -94.94 -16.99
N MET A 209 -69.20 -94.38 -18.05
CA MET A 209 -67.78 -93.99 -18.10
C MET A 209 -67.52 -92.55 -17.63
N TYR A 210 -68.57 -91.73 -17.52
CA TYR A 210 -68.48 -90.30 -17.21
C TYR A 210 -69.34 -89.93 -15.99
N ASN A 211 -69.04 -88.79 -15.38
CA ASN A 211 -69.81 -88.28 -14.24
C ASN A 211 -71.26 -88.00 -14.66
N ALA A 212 -72.23 -88.49 -13.89
CA ALA A 212 -73.66 -88.31 -14.17
C ALA A 212 -74.07 -86.84 -14.40
N GLN A 213 -73.52 -85.89 -13.63
CA GLN A 213 -73.79 -84.45 -13.84
C GLN A 213 -73.23 -83.93 -15.16
N MET A 214 -72.09 -84.47 -15.61
CA MET A 214 -71.49 -84.13 -16.90
C MET A 214 -72.32 -84.69 -18.06
N VAL A 215 -72.79 -85.94 -17.94
CA VAL A 215 -73.65 -86.59 -18.94
C VAL A 215 -74.98 -85.84 -19.07
N GLU A 216 -75.59 -85.45 -17.95
CA GLU A 216 -76.82 -84.65 -17.91
C GLU A 216 -76.60 -83.28 -18.60
N SER A 217 -75.48 -82.63 -18.31
CA SER A 217 -75.11 -81.35 -18.92
C SER A 217 -74.88 -81.49 -20.43
N CYS A 218 -74.24 -82.59 -20.88
CA CYS A 218 -74.07 -82.90 -22.31
C CYS A 218 -75.40 -83.16 -23.01
N ARG A 219 -76.34 -83.88 -22.38
CA ARG A 219 -77.69 -84.09 -22.92
C ARG A 219 -78.45 -82.77 -23.09
N LYS A 220 -78.38 -81.90 -22.07
CA LYS A 220 -78.98 -80.56 -22.12
C LYS A 220 -78.36 -79.70 -23.23
N GLU A 221 -77.04 -79.70 -23.36
CA GLU A 221 -76.34 -78.96 -24.43
C GLU A 221 -76.71 -79.46 -25.83
N ILE A 222 -76.81 -80.78 -26.04
CA ILE A 222 -77.26 -81.35 -27.32
C ILE A 222 -78.70 -80.87 -27.64
N ALA A 223 -79.61 -80.92 -26.67
CA ALA A 223 -80.98 -80.45 -26.86
C ALA A 223 -81.04 -78.95 -27.21
N ILE A 224 -80.25 -78.12 -26.51
CA ILE A 224 -80.13 -76.69 -26.79
C ILE A 224 -79.60 -76.46 -28.21
N ARG A 225 -78.63 -77.24 -28.68
CA ARG A 225 -78.08 -77.14 -30.06
C ARG A 225 -79.05 -77.60 -31.14
N GLU A 226 -79.90 -78.58 -30.86
CA GLU A 226 -80.94 -79.01 -31.80
C GLU A 226 -82.06 -77.96 -31.92
N GLU A 227 -82.51 -77.42 -30.79
CA GLU A 227 -83.50 -76.34 -30.75
C GLU A 227 -82.97 -75.05 -31.37
N SER A 228 -81.67 -74.77 -31.22
CA SER A 228 -81.06 -73.52 -31.69
C SER A 228 -80.98 -73.42 -33.22
N LYS A 229 -80.91 -74.56 -33.93
CA LYS A 229 -80.98 -74.62 -35.40
C LYS A 229 -82.27 -73.99 -35.94
N ALA A 230 -83.38 -74.06 -35.20
CA ALA A 230 -84.65 -73.43 -35.60
C ALA A 230 -84.61 -71.90 -35.57
N PHE A 231 -83.69 -71.29 -34.81
CA PHE A 231 -83.59 -69.84 -34.62
C PHE A 231 -82.44 -69.20 -35.43
N GLU A 232 -81.61 -69.99 -36.11
CA GLU A 232 -80.39 -69.53 -36.78
C GLU A 232 -80.65 -68.51 -37.89
N ASP A 233 -81.61 -68.81 -38.78
CA ASP A 233 -81.97 -67.91 -39.88
C ASP A 233 -82.64 -66.63 -39.39
N GLN A 234 -83.40 -66.72 -38.29
CA GLN A 234 -84.05 -65.55 -37.68
C GLN A 234 -83.03 -64.61 -37.06
N ILE A 235 -82.06 -65.14 -36.30
CA ILE A 235 -81.08 -64.33 -35.57
C ILE A 235 -80.08 -63.64 -36.51
N LYS A 236 -79.72 -64.27 -37.63
CA LYS A 236 -78.86 -63.64 -38.65
C LYS A 236 -79.46 -62.34 -39.22
N THR A 237 -80.78 -62.21 -39.24
CA THR A 237 -81.46 -60.99 -39.71
C THR A 237 -81.51 -59.86 -38.67
N PHE A 238 -81.17 -60.13 -37.40
CA PHE A 238 -81.20 -59.11 -36.36
C PHE A 238 -80.01 -58.16 -36.44
N ASP A 239 -80.24 -56.92 -36.02
CA ASP A 239 -79.24 -55.90 -35.82
C ASP A 239 -78.51 -56.08 -34.47
N ASN A 240 -77.34 -55.44 -34.35
CA ASN A 240 -76.47 -55.65 -33.18
C ASN A 240 -77.10 -55.16 -31.86
N ASP A 241 -78.01 -54.17 -31.93
CA ASP A 241 -78.70 -53.64 -30.76
C ASP A 241 -79.73 -54.63 -30.23
N ARG A 242 -80.51 -55.25 -31.12
CA ARG A 242 -81.45 -56.31 -30.75
C ARG A 242 -80.74 -57.57 -30.27
N LEU A 243 -79.60 -57.94 -30.87
CA LEU A 243 -78.75 -59.01 -30.36
C LEU A 243 -78.24 -58.68 -28.94
N SER A 244 -77.80 -57.44 -28.69
CA SER A 244 -77.36 -57.00 -27.36
C SER A 244 -78.49 -57.00 -26.34
N GLU A 245 -79.71 -56.64 -26.75
CA GLU A 245 -80.91 -56.66 -25.89
C GLU A 245 -81.27 -58.08 -25.45
N ILE A 246 -81.26 -59.05 -26.37
CA ILE A 246 -81.50 -60.47 -26.09
C ILE A 246 -80.51 -60.99 -25.04
N LEU A 247 -79.22 -60.63 -25.18
CA LEU A 247 -78.17 -61.07 -24.26
C LEU A 247 -78.25 -60.41 -22.87
N LYS A 248 -78.72 -59.16 -22.79
CA LYS A 248 -78.91 -58.46 -21.51
C LYS A 248 -80.11 -58.97 -20.74
N ASN A 249 -81.15 -59.41 -21.45
CA ASN A 249 -82.41 -59.90 -20.89
C ASN A 249 -82.52 -61.42 -20.99
N SER A 250 -81.47 -62.15 -20.59
CA SER A 250 -81.37 -63.61 -20.74
C SER A 250 -82.49 -64.41 -20.08
N ALA A 251 -83.20 -63.84 -19.10
CA ALA A 251 -84.34 -64.49 -18.45
C ALA A 251 -85.64 -64.49 -19.29
N LEU A 252 -85.72 -63.70 -20.37
CA LEU A 252 -86.92 -63.53 -21.20
C LEU A 252 -86.90 -64.39 -22.47
N TYR A 253 -85.76 -65.01 -22.81
CA TYR A 253 -85.55 -65.73 -24.06
C TYR A 253 -85.10 -67.17 -23.78
N SER A 254 -85.37 -68.08 -24.71
CA SER A 254 -84.93 -69.48 -24.58
C SER A 254 -83.41 -69.59 -24.64
N GLU A 255 -82.82 -70.54 -23.91
CA GLU A 255 -81.36 -70.75 -23.89
C GLU A 255 -80.79 -71.05 -25.30
N ALA A 256 -81.58 -71.70 -26.16
CA ALA A 256 -81.26 -71.94 -27.56
C ALA A 256 -81.13 -70.64 -28.39
N MET A 257 -82.02 -69.67 -28.17
CA MET A 257 -81.96 -68.36 -28.87
C MET A 257 -80.79 -67.53 -28.38
N ILE A 258 -80.48 -67.58 -27.08
CA ILE A 258 -79.34 -66.88 -26.48
C ILE A 258 -78.02 -67.43 -27.03
N CYS A 259 -77.87 -68.76 -27.12
CA CYS A 259 -76.67 -69.41 -27.65
C CYS A 259 -76.32 -68.93 -29.08
N VAL A 260 -77.32 -68.86 -29.96
CA VAL A 260 -77.09 -68.43 -31.35
C VAL A 260 -76.85 -66.91 -31.44
N ALA A 261 -77.53 -66.12 -30.62
CA ALA A 261 -77.29 -64.67 -30.54
C ALA A 261 -75.87 -64.35 -30.04
N GLU A 262 -75.34 -65.10 -29.06
CA GLU A 262 -73.95 -64.97 -28.59
C GLU A 262 -72.95 -65.30 -29.72
N ARG A 263 -73.19 -66.37 -30.46
CA ARG A 263 -72.30 -66.82 -31.55
C ARG A 263 -72.24 -65.83 -32.71
N GLU A 264 -73.40 -65.36 -33.16
CA GLU A 264 -73.50 -64.39 -34.26
C GLU A 264 -72.88 -63.04 -33.87
N LEU A 265 -73.13 -62.56 -32.64
CA LEU A 265 -72.52 -61.31 -32.15
C LEU A 265 -70.99 -61.42 -32.04
N ALA A 266 -70.47 -62.56 -31.57
CA ALA A 266 -69.04 -62.81 -31.50
C ALA A 266 -68.39 -62.83 -32.89
N GLU A 267 -69.04 -63.44 -33.88
CA GLU A 267 -68.57 -63.47 -35.26
C GLU A 267 -68.54 -62.06 -35.89
N ARG A 268 -69.58 -61.24 -35.65
CA ARG A 268 -69.63 -59.85 -36.12
C ARG A 268 -68.57 -58.95 -35.47
N ILE A 269 -68.28 -59.17 -34.18
CA ILE A 269 -67.21 -58.45 -33.48
C ILE A 269 -65.86 -58.83 -34.10
N ARG A 270 -65.60 -60.11 -34.34
CA ARG A 270 -64.36 -60.58 -34.98
C ARG A 270 -64.14 -59.94 -36.35
N LEU A 271 -65.17 -59.93 -37.20
CA LEU A 271 -65.09 -59.34 -38.54
C LEU A 271 -64.86 -57.82 -38.50
N ARG A 272 -65.48 -57.12 -37.55
CA ARG A 272 -65.27 -55.68 -37.35
C ARG A 272 -63.85 -55.36 -36.90
N ASP A 273 -63.31 -56.15 -35.97
CA ASP A 273 -61.94 -55.97 -35.46
C ASP A 273 -60.93 -56.24 -36.58
N GLU A 274 -61.12 -57.30 -37.39
CA GLU A 274 -60.30 -57.57 -38.57
C GLU A 274 -60.34 -56.41 -39.59
N GLN A 275 -61.50 -55.78 -39.80
CA GLN A 275 -61.63 -54.61 -40.69
C GLN A 275 -60.90 -53.39 -40.13
N LEU A 276 -61.08 -53.07 -38.85
CA LEU A 276 -60.39 -51.96 -38.19
C LEU A 276 -58.87 -52.15 -38.19
N GLU A 277 -58.39 -53.38 -38.04
CA GLU A 277 -56.96 -53.70 -38.13
C GLU A 277 -56.41 -53.48 -39.54
N ARG A 278 -57.16 -53.86 -40.59
CA ARG A 278 -56.76 -53.61 -41.99
C ARG A 278 -56.71 -52.11 -42.28
N GLU A 279 -57.73 -51.35 -41.90
CA GLU A 279 -57.76 -49.89 -42.07
C GLU A 279 -56.63 -49.20 -41.29
N ALA A 280 -56.36 -49.65 -40.06
CA ALA A 280 -55.26 -49.14 -39.26
C ALA A 280 -53.89 -49.48 -39.88
N ALA A 281 -53.74 -50.66 -40.47
CA ALA A 281 -52.53 -51.07 -41.19
C ALA A 281 -52.31 -50.23 -42.45
N GLU A 282 -53.34 -49.99 -43.25
CA GLU A 282 -53.29 -49.12 -44.42
C GLU A 282 -52.96 -47.66 -44.03
N ALA A 283 -53.57 -47.14 -42.97
CA ALA A 283 -53.28 -45.81 -42.45
C ALA A 283 -51.83 -45.68 -41.94
N ARG A 284 -51.27 -46.74 -41.32
CA ARG A 284 -49.85 -46.78 -40.92
C ARG A 284 -48.95 -46.78 -42.15
N ALA A 285 -49.24 -47.61 -43.15
CA ALA A 285 -48.47 -47.68 -44.39
C ALA A 285 -48.44 -46.32 -45.12
N LEU A 286 -49.58 -45.61 -45.18
CA LEU A 286 -49.65 -44.28 -45.79
C LEU A 286 -48.81 -43.24 -45.02
N ARG A 287 -48.86 -43.25 -43.67
CA ARG A 287 -48.04 -42.36 -42.83
C ARG A 287 -46.55 -42.63 -43.00
N GLU A 288 -46.17 -43.89 -43.11
CA GLU A 288 -44.79 -44.29 -43.35
C GLU A 288 -44.30 -43.83 -44.72
N GLN A 289 -45.11 -43.99 -45.76
CA GLN A 289 -44.79 -43.49 -47.10
C GLN A 289 -44.67 -41.96 -47.13
N ALA A 290 -45.58 -41.23 -46.48
CA ALA A 290 -45.51 -39.77 -46.38
C ALA A 290 -44.26 -39.30 -45.60
N ALA A 291 -43.92 -39.99 -44.51
CA ALA A 291 -42.70 -39.71 -43.75
C ALA A 291 -41.44 -40.04 -44.56
N ALA A 292 -41.43 -41.12 -45.34
CA ALA A 292 -40.34 -41.47 -46.24
C ALA A 292 -40.16 -40.41 -47.34
N ALA A 293 -41.23 -39.97 -48.00
CA ALA A 293 -41.19 -38.92 -49.01
C ALA A 293 -40.64 -37.58 -48.47
N LYS A 294 -41.05 -37.20 -47.24
CA LYS A 294 -40.53 -36.00 -46.57
C LYS A 294 -39.03 -36.12 -46.25
N ARG A 295 -38.57 -37.30 -45.82
CA ARG A 295 -37.14 -37.59 -45.59
C ARG A 295 -36.33 -37.51 -46.88
N GLU A 296 -36.86 -38.00 -47.99
CA GLU A 296 -36.21 -37.89 -49.30
C GLU A 296 -36.12 -36.44 -49.77
N GLN A 297 -37.20 -35.66 -49.65
CA GLN A 297 -37.16 -34.23 -49.93
C GLN A 297 -36.09 -33.50 -49.09
N GLN A 298 -36.02 -33.77 -47.79
CA GLN A 298 -34.99 -33.19 -46.93
C GLN A 298 -33.58 -33.61 -47.34
N ARG A 299 -33.36 -34.88 -47.71
CA ARG A 299 -32.06 -35.36 -48.22
C ARG A 299 -31.67 -34.66 -49.52
N LEU A 300 -32.61 -34.48 -50.43
CA LEU A 300 -32.35 -33.79 -51.70
C LEU A 300 -32.03 -32.30 -51.46
N TRP A 301 -32.78 -31.64 -50.59
CA TRP A 301 -32.51 -30.26 -50.18
C TRP A 301 -31.13 -30.12 -49.54
N LEU A 302 -30.78 -31.03 -48.62
CA LEU A 302 -29.45 -31.07 -47.99
C LEU A 302 -28.35 -31.31 -49.01
N LYS A 303 -28.50 -32.25 -49.95
CA LYS A 303 -27.50 -32.47 -51.01
C LYS A 303 -27.31 -31.24 -51.89
N LYS A 304 -28.41 -30.57 -52.25
CA LYS A 304 -28.37 -29.34 -53.06
C LYS A 304 -27.64 -28.21 -52.33
N ASN A 305 -27.85 -28.08 -51.03
CA ASN A 305 -27.33 -26.97 -50.23
C ASN A 305 -26.07 -27.31 -49.41
N ALA A 306 -25.60 -28.56 -49.42
CA ALA A 306 -24.47 -29.02 -48.59
C ALA A 306 -23.20 -28.19 -48.83
N LYS A 307 -22.89 -27.89 -50.09
CA LYS A 307 -21.72 -27.07 -50.44
C LYS A 307 -21.81 -25.66 -49.86
N TRP A 308 -22.99 -25.04 -49.93
CA TRP A 308 -23.26 -23.72 -49.34
C TRP A 308 -23.18 -23.75 -47.81
N LEU A 309 -23.78 -24.76 -47.17
CA LEU A 309 -23.71 -24.91 -45.71
C LEU A 309 -22.28 -25.11 -45.22
N ILE A 310 -21.47 -25.91 -45.92
CA ILE A 310 -20.05 -26.11 -45.59
C ILE A 310 -19.28 -24.79 -45.78
N LEU A 311 -19.49 -24.07 -46.87
CA LEU A 311 -18.85 -22.78 -47.13
C LEU A 311 -19.19 -21.74 -46.05
N VAL A 312 -20.45 -21.66 -45.63
CA VAL A 312 -20.88 -20.76 -44.55
C VAL A 312 -20.26 -21.18 -43.23
N ALA A 313 -20.23 -22.48 -42.91
CA ALA A 313 -19.62 -22.98 -41.68
C ALA A 313 -18.10 -22.71 -41.64
N THR A 314 -17.39 -22.92 -42.75
CA THR A 314 -15.94 -22.65 -42.80
C THR A 314 -15.62 -21.16 -42.73
N THR A 315 -16.40 -20.31 -43.40
CA THR A 315 -16.21 -18.84 -43.32
C THR A 315 -16.48 -18.31 -41.92
N VAL A 316 -17.54 -18.78 -41.24
CA VAL A 316 -17.81 -18.43 -39.83
C VAL A 316 -16.67 -18.92 -38.94
N LEU A 317 -16.18 -20.14 -39.14
CA LEU A 317 -15.05 -20.67 -38.37
C LEU A 317 -13.78 -19.84 -38.57
N VAL A 318 -13.46 -19.45 -39.81
CA VAL A 318 -12.30 -18.60 -40.11
C VAL A 318 -12.46 -17.21 -39.49
N LEU A 319 -13.66 -16.61 -39.52
CA LEU A 319 -13.94 -15.34 -38.86
C LEU A 319 -13.79 -15.43 -37.35
N LEU A 320 -14.25 -16.52 -36.73
CA LEU A 320 -14.07 -16.76 -35.30
C LEU A 320 -12.60 -16.93 -34.93
N ILE A 321 -11.84 -17.73 -35.70
CA ILE A 321 -10.40 -17.89 -35.50
C ILE A 321 -9.69 -16.55 -35.68
N SER A 322 -10.04 -15.77 -36.71
CA SER A 322 -9.50 -14.44 -36.95
C SER A 322 -9.79 -13.49 -35.78
N LEU A 323 -11.01 -13.52 -35.23
CA LEU A 323 -11.39 -12.69 -34.09
C LEU A 323 -10.65 -13.09 -32.80
N VAL A 324 -10.47 -14.39 -32.57
CA VAL A 324 -9.65 -14.90 -31.44
C VAL A 324 -8.19 -14.50 -31.62
N CYS A 325 -7.61 -14.69 -32.81
CA CYS A 325 -6.25 -14.27 -33.13
C CYS A 325 -6.09 -12.74 -32.98
N TYR A 326 -7.05 -11.95 -33.46
CA TYR A 326 -7.06 -10.50 -33.31
C TYR A 326 -7.05 -10.11 -31.83
N LYS A 327 -7.92 -10.73 -31.01
CA LYS A 327 -8.00 -10.42 -29.57
C LYS A 327 -6.74 -10.83 -28.81
N ILE A 328 -6.13 -11.97 -29.16
CA ILE A 328 -4.83 -12.38 -28.60
C ILE A 328 -3.73 -11.40 -29.00
N THR A 329 -3.71 -10.98 -30.27
CA THR A 329 -2.70 -10.05 -30.79
C THR A 329 -2.85 -8.66 -30.19
N ASP A 330 -4.09 -8.15 -30.07
CA ASP A 330 -4.38 -6.86 -29.43
C ASP A 330 -3.96 -6.86 -27.95
N ASN A 331 -4.32 -7.91 -27.21
CA ASN A 331 -3.88 -8.06 -25.82
C ASN A 331 -2.35 -8.07 -25.68
N ARG A 332 -1.64 -8.78 -26.57
CA ARG A 332 -0.17 -8.78 -26.58
C ARG A 332 0.38 -7.39 -26.92
N ARG A 333 -0.20 -6.70 -27.91
CA ARG A 333 0.21 -5.35 -28.31
C ARG A 333 0.05 -4.36 -27.16
N ARG A 334 -1.09 -4.39 -26.46
CA ARG A 334 -1.34 -3.55 -25.28
C ARG A 334 -0.33 -3.82 -24.15
N GLN A 335 -0.08 -5.09 -23.85
CA GLN A 335 0.94 -5.47 -22.86
C GLN A 335 2.33 -4.96 -23.25
N GLN A 336 2.68 -5.00 -24.54
CA GLN A 336 3.97 -4.53 -25.02
C GLN A 336 4.11 -3.00 -24.89
N ILE A 337 3.09 -2.24 -25.30
CA ILE A 337 3.08 -0.77 -25.12
C ILE A 337 3.21 -0.42 -23.63
N ALA A 338 2.45 -1.09 -22.76
CA ALA A 338 2.49 -0.82 -21.33
C ALA A 338 3.85 -1.19 -20.71
N ARG A 339 4.51 -2.27 -21.17
CA ARG A 339 5.89 -2.62 -20.75
C ARG A 339 6.90 -1.56 -21.18
N GLU A 340 6.83 -1.08 -22.41
CA GLU A 340 7.73 -0.01 -22.87
C GLU A 340 7.52 1.28 -22.08
N ASN A 341 6.27 1.66 -21.79
CA ASN A 341 5.98 2.80 -20.93
C ASN A 341 6.56 2.63 -19.52
N ILE A 342 6.42 1.44 -18.90
CA ILE A 342 7.01 1.15 -17.59
C ILE A 342 8.55 1.26 -17.63
N LYS A 343 9.21 0.78 -18.69
CA LYS A 343 10.66 0.95 -18.84
C LYS A 343 11.07 2.41 -18.85
N VAL A 344 10.32 3.27 -19.55
CA VAL A 344 10.59 4.72 -19.57
C VAL A 344 10.47 5.31 -18.15
N HIS A 345 9.44 4.93 -17.38
CA HIS A 345 9.29 5.38 -15.99
C HIS A 345 10.39 4.84 -15.05
N LEU A 346 10.84 3.60 -15.25
CA LEU A 346 11.97 3.03 -14.51
C LEU A 346 13.28 3.76 -14.81
N ILE A 347 13.51 4.16 -16.06
CA ILE A 347 14.67 4.98 -16.43
C ILE A 347 14.61 6.34 -15.71
N LYS A 348 13.42 6.97 -15.62
CA LYS A 348 13.25 8.21 -14.83
C LYS A 348 13.60 8.01 -13.35
N VAL A 349 13.14 6.91 -12.75
CA VAL A 349 13.46 6.55 -11.35
C VAL A 349 14.97 6.36 -11.15
N TYR A 350 15.63 5.65 -12.06
CA TYR A 350 17.07 5.43 -12.01
C TYR A 350 17.85 6.75 -12.11
N ASN A 351 17.49 7.60 -13.07
CA ASN A 351 18.09 8.93 -13.24
C ASN A 351 17.86 9.83 -12.03
N ALA A 352 16.66 9.80 -11.44
CA ALA A 352 16.33 10.54 -10.23
C ALA A 352 17.22 10.13 -9.05
N ARG A 353 17.37 8.81 -8.81
CA ARG A 353 18.29 8.32 -7.78
C ARG A 353 19.73 8.77 -8.04
N ALA A 354 20.21 8.66 -9.28
CA ALA A 354 21.56 9.11 -9.65
C ALA A 354 21.76 10.60 -9.37
N GLN A 355 20.78 11.46 -9.69
CA GLN A 355 20.82 12.90 -9.38
C GLN A 355 20.85 13.17 -7.87
N ILE A 356 20.06 12.44 -7.08
CA ILE A 356 20.10 12.58 -5.60
C ILE A 356 21.49 12.25 -5.06
N TYR A 357 22.12 11.17 -5.53
CA TYR A 357 23.48 10.82 -5.13
C TYR A 357 24.50 11.89 -5.52
N ASP A 358 24.39 12.48 -6.72
CA ASP A 358 25.22 13.59 -7.16
C ASP A 358 25.07 14.83 -6.25
N TYR A 359 23.84 15.21 -5.88
CA TYR A 359 23.62 16.30 -4.92
C TYR A 359 24.13 15.98 -3.51
N TYR A 360 24.00 14.74 -3.05
CA TYR A 360 24.61 14.31 -1.78
C TYR A 360 26.13 14.46 -1.80
N GLN A 361 26.77 14.09 -2.91
CA GLN A 361 28.21 14.24 -3.08
C GLN A 361 28.61 15.73 -3.04
N LYS A 362 27.91 16.58 -3.80
CA LYS A 362 28.15 18.03 -3.82
C LYS A 362 27.96 18.70 -2.45
N ILE A 363 26.98 18.27 -1.66
CA ILE A 363 26.79 18.79 -0.29
C ILE A 363 27.88 18.28 0.66
N THR A 364 28.35 17.06 0.44
CA THR A 364 29.47 16.49 1.20
C THR A 364 30.74 17.31 0.93
N ASP A 365 31.00 17.73 -0.30
CA ASP A 365 32.16 18.59 -0.63
C ASP A 365 32.06 19.98 0.04
N LEU A 366 30.84 20.46 0.33
CA LEU A 366 30.57 21.72 1.02
C LEU A 366 30.62 21.60 2.57
N LEU A 367 30.89 20.41 3.12
CA LEU A 367 30.88 20.11 4.56
C LEU A 367 31.57 21.14 5.48
N PRO A 368 32.75 21.72 5.16
CA PRO A 368 33.40 22.66 6.08
C PRO A 368 32.64 24.00 6.26
N ALA A 369 31.67 24.31 5.39
CA ALA A 369 30.91 25.57 5.39
C ALA A 369 29.40 25.40 5.69
N VAL A 370 28.87 24.17 5.69
CA VAL A 370 27.42 23.90 5.83
C VAL A 370 27.04 23.57 7.27
N ASN A 371 25.98 24.20 7.79
CA ASN A 371 25.49 24.00 9.16
C ASN A 371 24.70 22.68 9.33
N ALA A 372 24.44 22.26 10.57
CA ALA A 372 23.73 21.01 10.86
C ALA A 372 22.25 21.01 10.45
N GLN A 373 21.60 22.17 10.46
CA GLN A 373 20.17 22.33 10.17
C GLN A 373 19.88 22.15 8.68
N ASP A 374 20.70 22.75 7.82
CA ASP A 374 20.62 22.66 6.36
C ASP A 374 20.81 21.20 5.92
N ARG A 375 21.71 20.45 6.56
CA ARG A 375 21.89 19.01 6.33
C ARG A 375 20.65 18.19 6.70
N LYS A 376 19.95 18.57 7.78
CA LYS A 376 18.74 17.89 8.23
C LYS A 376 17.57 18.18 7.29
N SER A 377 17.47 19.44 6.82
CA SER A 377 16.48 19.86 5.84
C SER A 377 16.66 19.14 4.51
N PHE A 378 17.89 19.11 3.97
CA PHE A 378 18.19 18.40 2.72
C PHE A 378 17.90 16.89 2.83
N ARG A 379 18.30 16.25 3.93
CA ARG A 379 18.00 14.83 4.17
C ARG A 379 16.51 14.54 4.20
N LYS A 380 15.68 15.45 4.71
CA LYS A 380 14.23 15.29 4.74
C LYS A 380 13.64 15.26 3.33
N GLU A 381 14.01 16.23 2.49
CA GLU A 381 13.58 16.29 1.08
C GLU A 381 14.09 15.09 0.28
N ALA A 382 15.37 14.73 0.43
CA ALA A 382 15.95 13.57 -0.24
C ALA A 382 15.27 12.24 0.18
N LYS A 383 14.88 12.08 1.46
CA LYS A 383 14.17 10.89 1.93
C LYS A 383 12.76 10.79 1.32
N ALA A 384 12.09 11.91 1.06
CA ALA A 384 10.80 11.91 0.39
C ALA A 384 10.91 11.34 -1.03
N VAL A 385 11.91 11.78 -1.80
CA VAL A 385 12.14 11.27 -3.17
C VAL A 385 12.57 9.81 -3.17
N ILE A 386 13.46 9.42 -2.24
CA ILE A 386 13.88 8.01 -2.10
C ILE A 386 12.66 7.12 -1.84
N GLY A 387 11.77 7.51 -0.92
CA GLY A 387 10.55 6.76 -0.62
C GLY A 387 9.63 6.57 -1.84
N VAL A 388 9.48 7.61 -2.67
CA VAL A 388 8.71 7.51 -3.92
C VAL A 388 9.41 6.57 -4.92
N THR A 389 10.74 6.69 -5.08
CA THR A 389 11.49 5.81 -5.99
C THR A 389 11.50 4.35 -5.56
N ASP A 390 11.52 4.07 -4.26
CA ASP A 390 11.43 2.72 -3.69
C ASP A 390 10.06 2.11 -4.01
N GLN A 391 8.99 2.87 -3.79
CA GLN A 391 7.62 2.43 -4.06
C GLN A 391 7.41 2.09 -5.55
N VAL A 392 7.90 2.95 -6.45
CA VAL A 392 7.79 2.71 -7.90
C VAL A 392 8.58 1.46 -8.32
N THR A 393 9.74 1.23 -7.69
CA THR A 393 10.60 0.07 -7.96
C THR A 393 9.96 -1.22 -7.45
N GLU A 394 9.37 -1.22 -6.25
CA GLU A 394 8.59 -2.34 -5.70
C GLU A 394 7.36 -2.67 -6.55
N ASP A 395 6.60 -1.65 -6.96
CA ASP A 395 5.43 -1.83 -7.84
C ASP A 395 5.86 -2.44 -9.19
N ALA A 396 7.00 -2.00 -9.76
CA ALA A 396 7.57 -2.58 -10.97
C ALA A 396 8.11 -4.01 -10.78
N TYR A 397 8.71 -4.31 -9.63
CA TYR A 397 9.20 -5.65 -9.31
C TYR A 397 8.06 -6.63 -9.10
N THR A 398 6.95 -6.17 -8.52
CA THR A 398 5.71 -6.94 -8.40
C THR A 398 5.18 -7.34 -9.78
N ILE A 399 5.23 -6.44 -10.77
CA ILE A 399 4.87 -6.76 -12.16
C ILE A 399 5.81 -7.82 -12.77
N ALA A 400 7.11 -7.74 -12.49
CA ALA A 400 8.09 -8.69 -13.02
C ALA A 400 7.94 -10.09 -12.43
N ARG A 401 7.67 -10.17 -11.11
CA ARG A 401 7.51 -11.44 -10.37
C ARG A 401 6.21 -12.16 -10.71
N ASP A 402 5.10 -11.42 -10.83
CA ASP A 402 3.76 -11.98 -11.05
C ASP A 402 3.42 -12.16 -12.53
N THR A 403 4.31 -12.82 -13.28
CA THR A 403 4.07 -13.18 -14.69
C THR A 403 2.81 -14.06 -14.85
N GLN A 404 2.42 -14.77 -13.80
CA GLN A 404 1.25 -15.67 -13.77
C GLN A 404 -0.07 -14.94 -13.45
N TYR A 405 -0.05 -13.86 -12.67
CA TYR A 405 -1.23 -13.06 -12.28
C TYR A 405 -1.62 -12.02 -13.36
N LEU A 406 -0.66 -11.59 -14.17
CA LEU A 406 -0.83 -10.55 -15.20
C LEU A 406 -1.29 -11.09 -16.58
N ARG A 407 -1.95 -12.25 -16.60
CA ARG A 407 -2.69 -12.69 -17.79
C ARG A 407 -3.89 -11.78 -18.09
N ASN A 408 -4.38 -11.06 -17.07
CA ASN A 408 -5.45 -10.08 -17.18
C ASN A 408 -4.89 -8.68 -17.52
N VAL A 409 -5.20 -8.17 -18.71
CA VAL A 409 -4.77 -6.84 -19.20
C VAL A 409 -5.17 -5.72 -18.23
N ALA A 410 -6.35 -5.81 -17.60
CA ALA A 410 -6.84 -4.80 -16.68
C ALA A 410 -5.99 -4.69 -15.39
N GLY A 411 -5.42 -5.80 -14.92
CA GLY A 411 -4.51 -5.78 -13.76
C GLY A 411 -3.19 -5.08 -14.09
N PHE A 412 -2.67 -5.35 -15.30
CA PHE A 412 -1.45 -4.71 -15.79
C PHE A 412 -1.62 -3.21 -15.97
N GLU A 413 -2.73 -2.78 -16.60
CA GLU A 413 -3.03 -1.36 -16.83
C GLU A 413 -3.13 -0.58 -15.51
N ARG A 414 -3.81 -1.11 -14.48
CA ARG A 414 -3.90 -0.43 -13.17
C ARG A 414 -2.55 -0.15 -12.54
N ILE A 415 -1.65 -1.14 -12.51
CA ILE A 415 -0.33 -0.96 -11.90
C ILE A 415 0.53 -0.03 -12.77
N ALA A 416 0.44 -0.12 -14.10
CA ALA A 416 1.12 0.80 -15.00
C ALA A 416 0.67 2.26 -14.79
N THR A 417 -0.62 2.51 -14.62
CA THR A 417 -1.15 3.85 -14.29
C THR A 417 -0.63 4.34 -12.93
N LYS A 418 -0.59 3.46 -11.92
CA LYS A 418 -0.04 3.80 -10.59
C LYS A 418 1.44 4.21 -10.68
N ILE A 419 2.25 3.46 -11.44
CA ILE A 419 3.67 3.78 -11.71
C ILE A 419 3.77 5.15 -12.41
N GLN A 420 2.92 5.41 -13.39
CA GLN A 420 2.90 6.68 -14.11
C GLN A 420 2.58 7.85 -13.17
N GLU A 421 1.52 7.76 -12.36
CA GLU A 421 1.14 8.78 -11.38
C GLU A 421 2.26 9.07 -10.39
N GLN A 422 2.84 8.03 -9.79
CA GLN A 422 3.94 8.18 -8.83
C GLN A 422 5.20 8.77 -9.48
N SER A 423 5.51 8.37 -10.71
CA SER A 423 6.65 8.94 -11.43
C SER A 423 6.48 10.43 -11.76
N GLY A 424 5.24 10.92 -11.90
CA GLY A 424 4.96 12.33 -12.12
C GLY A 424 5.31 13.22 -10.92
N ILE A 425 5.38 12.63 -9.72
CA ILE A 425 5.74 13.33 -8.48
C ILE A 425 7.27 13.50 -8.36
N ILE A 426 8.07 12.71 -9.10
CA ILE A 426 9.53 12.71 -8.97
C ILE A 426 10.15 14.03 -9.43
N GLU A 427 9.78 14.52 -10.61
CA GLU A 427 10.32 15.76 -11.19
C GLU A 427 10.15 16.99 -10.27
N PRO A 428 8.95 17.31 -9.74
CA PRO A 428 8.78 18.47 -8.87
C PRO A 428 9.51 18.32 -7.53
N GLU A 429 9.67 17.11 -7.00
CA GLU A 429 10.43 16.90 -5.77
C GLU A 429 11.95 17.04 -6.00
N ILE A 430 12.47 16.62 -7.16
CA ILE A 430 13.86 16.90 -7.56
C ILE A 430 14.11 18.40 -7.67
N GLU A 431 13.16 19.17 -8.21
CA GLU A 431 13.27 20.62 -8.30
C GLU A 431 13.39 21.28 -6.91
N LYS A 432 12.67 20.76 -5.91
CA LYS A 432 12.82 21.22 -4.51
C LYS A 432 14.22 20.93 -3.97
N ILE A 433 14.76 19.73 -4.24
CA ILE A 433 16.12 19.35 -3.85
C ILE A 433 17.14 20.29 -4.50
N GLN A 434 16.98 20.59 -5.79
CA GLN A 434 17.85 21.52 -6.51
C GLN A 434 17.80 22.93 -5.92
N LYS A 435 16.60 23.46 -5.64
CA LYS A 435 16.44 24.77 -4.98
C LYS A 435 17.07 24.79 -3.58
N ALA A 436 16.88 23.72 -2.81
CA ALA A 436 17.50 23.58 -1.48
C ALA A 436 19.03 23.55 -1.59
N TYR A 437 19.59 22.83 -2.57
CA TYR A 437 21.03 22.79 -2.82
C TYR A 437 21.59 24.18 -3.17
N GLU A 438 20.98 24.91 -4.10
CA GLU A 438 21.47 26.25 -4.48
C GLU A 438 21.40 27.23 -3.30
N GLN A 439 20.34 27.18 -2.48
CA GLN A 439 20.25 27.98 -1.26
C GLN A 439 21.37 27.65 -0.26
N ILE A 440 21.68 26.37 -0.08
CA ILE A 440 22.76 25.92 0.81
C ILE A 440 24.12 26.37 0.26
N LYS A 441 24.33 26.26 -1.05
CA LYS A 441 25.56 26.66 -1.73
C LYS A 441 25.80 28.17 -1.63
N GLU A 442 24.77 28.99 -1.82
CA GLU A 442 24.85 30.45 -1.61
C GLU A 442 25.22 30.78 -0.16
N ARG A 443 24.53 30.18 0.81
CA ARG A 443 24.84 30.37 2.24
C ARG A 443 26.26 29.95 2.60
N ALA A 444 26.71 28.81 2.07
CA ALA A 444 28.07 28.32 2.28
C ALA A 444 29.13 29.27 1.68
N ALA A 445 28.85 29.85 0.51
CA ALA A 445 29.72 30.86 -0.09
C ALA A 445 29.80 32.14 0.77
N VAL A 446 28.66 32.61 1.28
CA VAL A 446 28.63 33.76 2.21
C VAL A 446 29.39 33.46 3.49
N GLU A 447 29.20 32.28 4.10
CA GLU A 447 29.91 31.90 5.33
C GLU A 447 31.41 31.74 5.09
N LYS A 448 31.84 31.25 3.91
CA LYS A 448 33.26 31.18 3.55
C LYS A 448 33.89 32.56 3.48
N VAL A 449 33.23 33.54 2.85
CA VAL A 449 33.70 34.94 2.80
C VAL A 449 33.69 35.55 4.21
N ALA A 450 32.65 35.31 4.99
CA ALA A 450 32.56 35.80 6.37
C ALA A 450 33.68 35.22 7.25
N ARG A 451 34.01 33.93 7.09
CA ARG A 451 35.11 33.27 7.81
C ARG A 451 36.46 33.87 7.42
N ALA A 452 36.73 34.04 6.12
CA ALA A 452 37.97 34.67 5.66
C ALA A 452 38.11 36.10 6.21
N LYS A 453 37.01 36.87 6.24
CA LYS A 453 37.00 38.20 6.83
C LYS A 453 37.27 38.17 8.34
N ARG A 454 36.65 37.25 9.09
CA ARG A 454 36.91 37.07 10.54
C ARG A 454 38.36 36.66 10.83
N GLU A 455 38.93 35.77 10.00
CA GLU A 455 40.33 35.34 10.12
C GLU A 455 41.29 36.48 9.84
N GLU A 456 41.03 37.29 8.81
CA GLU A 456 41.81 38.47 8.49
C GLU A 456 41.72 39.54 9.59
N GLU A 457 40.50 39.84 10.07
CA GLU A 457 40.28 40.74 11.20
C GLU A 457 40.98 40.24 12.46
N ALA A 458 40.96 38.92 12.72
CA ALA A 458 41.67 38.32 13.84
C ALA A 458 43.19 38.40 13.67
N ARG A 459 43.72 38.23 12.44
CA ARG A 459 45.14 38.38 12.12
C ARG A 459 45.59 39.82 12.35
N ILE A 460 44.86 40.79 11.81
CA ILE A 460 45.13 42.22 12.01
C ILE A 460 45.04 42.57 13.50
N ALA A 461 44.03 42.07 14.22
CA ALA A 461 43.90 42.29 15.65
C ALA A 461 45.05 41.66 16.45
N ALA A 462 45.51 40.47 16.07
CA ALA A 462 46.65 39.80 16.70
C ALA A 462 47.97 40.53 16.43
N GLU A 463 48.19 40.98 15.19
CA GLU A 463 49.36 41.80 14.82
C GLU A 463 49.37 43.13 15.57
N LYS A 464 48.23 43.82 15.63
CA LYS A 464 48.07 45.04 16.41
C LYS A 464 48.34 44.80 17.90
N ARG A 465 47.81 43.72 18.48
CA ARG A 465 48.08 43.34 19.88
C ARG A 465 49.57 43.02 20.11
N ALA A 466 50.23 42.36 19.17
CA ALA A 466 51.66 42.05 19.25
C ALA A 466 52.52 43.32 19.16
N GLU A 467 52.16 44.26 18.28
CA GLU A 467 52.84 45.55 18.13
C GLU A 467 52.65 46.43 19.37
N GLU A 468 51.42 46.54 19.88
CA GLU A 468 51.13 47.24 21.13
C GLU A 468 51.93 46.64 22.30
N ALA A 469 52.04 45.31 22.38
CA ALA A 469 52.86 44.63 23.38
C ALA A 469 54.36 44.91 23.22
N ARG A 470 54.88 44.96 21.98
CA ARG A 470 56.28 45.30 21.69
C ARG A 470 56.62 46.73 22.11
N ILE A 471 55.79 47.69 21.73
CA ILE A 471 55.95 49.10 22.12
C ILE A 471 55.87 49.25 23.64
N ALA A 472 54.95 48.55 24.30
CA ALA A 472 54.84 48.55 25.76
C ALA A 472 56.11 47.98 26.43
N ALA A 473 56.69 46.91 25.89
CA ALA A 473 57.94 46.33 26.39
C ALA A 473 59.13 47.28 26.20
N GLU A 474 59.26 47.93 25.04
CA GLU A 474 60.32 48.91 24.77
C GLU A 474 60.22 50.12 25.70
N LYS A 475 59.01 50.66 25.92
CA LYS A 475 58.77 51.74 26.89
C LYS A 475 59.17 51.33 28.30
N ARG A 476 58.78 50.13 28.75
CA ARG A 476 59.17 49.61 30.07
C ARG A 476 60.69 49.51 30.21
N ALA A 477 61.38 49.00 29.18
CA ALA A 477 62.83 48.89 29.18
C ALA A 477 63.53 50.27 29.22
N GLU A 478 63.01 51.26 28.48
CA GLU A 478 63.56 52.62 28.50
C GLU A 478 63.30 53.33 29.85
N GLU A 479 62.11 53.17 30.42
CA GLU A 479 61.79 53.66 31.77
C GLU A 479 62.72 53.06 32.83
N GLU A 480 62.99 51.76 32.76
CA GLU A 480 63.97 51.09 33.62
C GLU A 480 65.39 51.63 33.40
N ARG A 481 65.81 51.86 32.16
CA ARG A 481 67.13 52.44 31.83
C ARG A 481 67.28 53.85 32.39
N ILE A 482 66.23 54.67 32.28
CA ILE A 482 66.18 56.02 32.85
C ILE A 482 66.21 55.95 34.37
N ALA A 483 65.45 55.05 34.99
CA ALA A 483 65.45 54.84 36.44
C ALA A 483 66.83 54.39 36.94
N ALA A 484 67.51 53.49 36.22
CA ALA A 484 68.86 53.05 36.53
C ALA A 484 69.88 54.20 36.43
N LYS A 485 69.82 55.03 35.37
CA LYS A 485 70.66 56.24 35.24
C LYS A 485 70.41 57.23 36.37
N LYS A 486 69.15 57.45 36.76
CA LYS A 486 68.79 58.31 37.90
C LYS A 486 69.35 57.75 39.22
N ARG A 487 69.23 56.44 39.46
CA ARG A 487 69.79 55.76 40.64
C ARG A 487 71.32 55.89 40.69
N ALA A 488 72.01 55.69 39.56
CA ALA A 488 73.46 55.84 39.48
C ALA A 488 73.91 57.28 39.75
N LYS A 489 73.21 58.27 39.19
CA LYS A 489 73.51 59.69 39.42
C LYS A 489 73.21 60.12 40.85
N ALA A 490 72.13 59.62 41.46
CA ALA A 490 71.83 59.83 42.87
C ALA A 490 72.90 59.21 43.78
N ALA A 491 73.41 58.02 43.45
CA ALA A 491 74.51 57.39 44.18
C ALA A 491 75.82 58.19 44.08
N GLN A 492 76.14 58.75 42.91
CA GLN A 492 77.27 59.67 42.71
C GLN A 492 77.13 60.97 43.53
N ILE A 493 75.94 61.56 43.58
CA ILE A 493 75.68 62.75 44.39
C ILE A 493 75.81 62.42 45.88
N ALA A 494 75.33 61.25 46.31
CA ALA A 494 75.46 60.80 47.70
C ALA A 494 76.92 60.53 48.10
N SER A 495 77.77 60.01 47.21
CA SER A 495 79.21 59.88 47.50
C SER A 495 79.90 61.24 47.61
N TRP A 496 79.56 62.18 46.72
CA TRP A 496 80.08 63.55 46.75
C TRP A 496 79.67 64.31 48.01
N GLN A 497 78.43 64.13 48.49
CA GLN A 497 77.96 64.73 49.74
C GLN A 497 78.69 64.20 50.98
N ARG A 498 78.97 62.90 51.05
CA ARG A 498 79.74 62.31 52.18
C ARG A 498 81.18 62.83 52.27
N GLU A 499 81.84 63.05 51.14
CA GLU A 499 83.20 63.62 51.09
C GLU A 499 83.21 65.10 51.52
N GLU A 500 82.20 65.85 51.10
CA GLU A 500 82.10 67.27 51.40
C GLU A 500 81.72 67.54 52.86
N GLU A 501 80.85 66.70 53.46
CA GLU A 501 80.55 66.72 54.89
C GLU A 501 81.79 66.43 55.75
N ALA A 502 82.65 65.48 55.33
CA ALA A 502 83.93 65.21 55.99
C ALA A 502 84.93 66.39 55.87
N ARG A 503 84.87 67.14 54.76
CA ARG A 503 85.69 68.35 54.54
C ARG A 503 85.25 69.53 55.41
N VAL A 504 83.93 69.68 55.63
CA VAL A 504 83.34 70.71 56.49
C VAL A 504 83.59 70.42 57.97
N ALA A 505 83.53 69.16 58.40
CA ALA A 505 83.87 68.75 59.77
C ALA A 505 85.33 69.04 60.15
N ARG A 506 86.28 68.99 59.21
CA ARG A 506 87.68 69.37 59.42
C ARG A 506 87.89 70.88 59.56
N LYS A 507 87.02 71.71 58.96
CA LYS A 507 87.11 73.18 59.02
C LYS A 507 86.39 73.81 60.21
N LEU A 508 85.56 73.04 60.93
CA LEU A 508 84.82 73.50 62.12
C LEU A 508 85.56 73.31 63.46
N LYS A 509 86.78 72.74 63.48
CA LYS A 509 87.64 72.64 64.69
C LYS A 509 88.67 73.77 64.84
N ALA A 510 88.65 74.78 63.96
CA ALA A 510 89.56 75.91 64.03
C ALA A 510 88.79 77.23 63.89
N GLY A 511 88.46 77.85 65.04
CA GLY A 511 88.01 79.25 65.07
C GLY A 511 86.76 79.52 65.92
N GLU A 512 86.77 79.18 67.21
CA GLU A 512 85.90 79.86 68.19
C GLU A 512 86.63 81.12 68.71
N GLY A 513 86.09 82.28 68.36
CA GLY A 513 86.58 83.59 68.73
C GLY A 513 85.67 84.27 69.76
N ARG A 514 86.33 84.69 70.86
CA ARG A 514 86.05 85.74 71.85
C ARG A 514 84.89 86.73 71.60
N ASP A 515 84.16 86.99 72.70
CA ASP A 515 83.58 88.26 73.16
C ASP A 515 82.62 89.07 72.26
N GLY A 516 81.44 88.52 71.98
CA GLY A 516 80.12 89.18 72.14
C GLY A 516 79.80 90.57 71.54
N ALA A 517 80.67 91.21 70.77
CA ALA A 517 80.45 92.52 70.15
C ALA A 517 80.44 92.38 68.61
N TYR A 518 79.39 92.88 67.96
CA TYR A 518 79.20 92.82 66.52
C TYR A 518 79.79 94.05 65.83
N GLN A 519 80.42 93.86 64.67
CA GLN A 519 80.85 94.91 63.76
C GLN A 519 79.97 94.95 62.49
N VAL A 520 79.98 96.08 61.79
CA VAL A 520 79.29 96.21 60.50
C VAL A 520 79.85 95.19 59.51
N GLY A 521 78.99 94.31 58.99
CA GLY A 521 79.35 93.21 58.10
C GLY A 521 79.24 91.82 58.74
N ASP A 522 79.13 91.73 60.07
CA ASP A 522 78.99 90.45 60.76
C ASP A 522 77.62 89.81 60.53
N TYR A 523 77.58 88.48 60.60
CA TYR A 523 76.34 87.71 60.53
C TYR A 523 75.74 87.57 61.92
N TYR A 524 74.55 88.14 62.11
CA TYR A 524 73.76 88.01 63.32
C TYR A 524 72.80 86.83 63.20
N ASN A 525 72.86 85.91 64.17
CA ASN A 525 72.03 84.70 64.22
C ASN A 525 71.71 84.33 65.69
N GLN A 526 71.05 85.26 66.40
CA GLN A 526 70.56 85.04 67.76
C GLN A 526 69.09 85.46 67.86
N GLY A 527 68.35 84.92 68.84
CA GLY A 527 66.96 85.31 69.11
C GLY A 527 65.97 85.10 67.96
N GLY A 528 66.23 84.15 67.05
CA GLY A 528 65.38 83.88 65.86
C GLY A 528 65.51 84.91 64.73
N LYS A 529 66.32 85.96 64.91
CA LYS A 529 66.61 86.96 63.87
C LYS A 529 67.89 86.61 63.15
N LYS A 530 67.83 86.53 61.82
CA LYS A 530 68.97 86.19 60.95
C LYS A 530 69.20 87.30 59.93
N GLY A 531 70.36 87.95 59.99
CA GLY A 531 70.65 89.07 59.12
C GLY A 531 72.11 89.51 59.17
N ILE A 532 72.46 90.43 58.28
CA ILE A 532 73.79 91.03 58.24
C ILE A 532 73.72 92.38 58.96
N VAL A 533 74.63 92.60 59.90
CA VAL A 533 74.72 93.84 60.67
C VAL A 533 75.17 94.96 59.73
N PHE A 534 74.37 96.02 59.60
CA PHE A 534 74.71 97.17 58.75
C PHE A 534 74.90 98.48 59.54
N GLU A 535 74.51 98.50 60.81
CA GLU A 535 74.64 99.65 61.71
C GLU A 535 74.84 99.14 63.14
N VAL A 536 75.77 99.72 63.91
CA VAL A 536 76.04 99.33 65.30
C VAL A 536 76.32 100.57 66.15
N ASN A 537 75.88 100.56 67.41
CA ASN A 537 76.20 101.61 68.37
C ASN A 537 77.66 101.51 68.85
N SER A 538 78.18 102.57 69.48
CA SER A 538 79.59 102.74 69.93
C SER A 538 80.16 101.64 70.84
N GLY A 539 79.36 100.69 71.31
CA GLY A 539 79.76 99.54 72.11
C GLY A 539 79.53 98.15 71.49
N GLY A 540 79.08 98.03 70.23
CA GLY A 540 79.02 96.73 69.53
C GLY A 540 77.85 95.80 69.87
N ARG A 541 77.06 96.10 70.91
CA ARG A 541 76.06 95.16 71.48
C ARG A 541 74.64 95.31 70.92
N HIS A 542 74.32 96.47 70.35
CA HIS A 542 73.02 96.76 69.74
C HIS A 542 73.22 97.42 68.39
N GLY A 543 72.35 97.09 67.44
CA GLY A 543 72.46 97.58 66.08
C GLY A 543 71.27 97.23 65.20
N LYS A 544 71.45 97.42 63.90
CA LYS A 544 70.46 97.06 62.88
C LYS A 544 71.02 96.01 61.94
N ILE A 545 70.16 95.04 61.63
CA ILE A 545 70.42 93.98 60.68
C ILE A 545 69.49 94.10 59.48
N VAL A 546 70.00 93.69 58.32
CA VAL A 546 69.23 93.53 57.09
C VAL A 546 69.03 92.04 56.81
N SER A 547 67.85 91.66 56.33
CA SER A 547 67.51 90.28 56.01
C SER A 547 68.43 89.70 54.94
N VAL A 548 68.86 88.44 55.11
CA VAL A 548 69.65 87.74 54.07
C VAL A 548 68.77 87.42 52.85
N VAL A 549 67.52 87.08 53.11
CA VAL A 549 66.47 86.87 52.10
C VAL A 549 65.95 88.20 51.57
N TYR A 550 65.49 88.21 50.33
CA TYR A 550 64.81 89.32 49.70
C TYR A 550 63.53 88.80 49.02
N THR A 551 62.57 89.69 48.79
CA THR A 551 61.37 89.40 48.00
C THR A 551 61.22 90.41 46.87
N THR A 552 60.35 90.11 45.91
CA THR A 552 59.92 91.03 44.86
C THR A 552 58.40 91.10 44.84
N GLY A 553 57.85 92.30 44.73
CA GLY A 553 56.40 92.43 44.71
C GLY A 553 55.90 93.87 44.78
N VAL A 554 54.58 93.98 44.73
CA VAL A 554 53.85 95.23 44.98
C VAL A 554 53.83 95.57 46.47
N TRP A 555 53.54 96.83 46.80
CA TRP A 555 53.67 97.40 48.15
C TRP A 555 53.02 96.55 49.25
N ASN A 556 51.80 96.05 49.05
CA ASN A 556 51.08 95.26 50.05
C ASN A 556 51.70 93.88 50.28
N HIS A 557 52.13 93.21 49.20
CA HIS A 557 52.78 91.90 49.28
C HIS A 557 54.08 92.00 50.07
N VAL A 558 54.89 93.01 49.74
CA VAL A 558 56.18 93.26 50.35
C VAL A 558 56.04 93.59 51.85
N ASN A 559 55.08 94.43 52.22
CA ASN A 559 54.85 94.76 53.64
C ASN A 559 54.37 93.55 54.45
N ASN A 560 53.51 92.70 53.86
CA ASN A 560 53.07 91.46 54.50
C ASN A 560 54.24 90.47 54.66
N TRP A 561 55.12 90.40 53.66
CA TRP A 561 56.33 89.59 53.73
C TRP A 561 57.28 90.05 54.84
N CYS A 562 57.50 91.37 55.01
CA CYS A 562 58.32 91.86 56.12
C CYS A 562 57.76 91.41 57.48
N LYS A 563 56.42 91.42 57.65
CA LYS A 563 55.76 90.95 58.88
C LYS A 563 55.89 89.44 59.08
N SER A 564 55.89 88.64 58.01
CA SER A 564 56.01 87.17 58.12
C SER A 564 57.39 86.69 58.57
N LEU A 565 58.42 87.54 58.52
CA LEU A 565 59.77 87.20 58.98
C LEU A 565 59.91 87.18 60.51
N GLY A 566 58.86 87.60 61.25
CA GLY A 566 58.82 87.62 62.70
C GLY A 566 58.77 89.03 63.30
N ALA A 567 58.65 89.12 64.62
CA ALA A 567 58.50 90.39 65.32
C ALA A 567 59.72 91.32 65.12
N GLY A 568 59.45 92.60 64.81
CA GLY A 568 60.46 93.64 64.63
C GLY A 568 61.00 93.83 63.21
N TRP A 569 60.68 92.92 62.27
CA TRP A 569 61.04 93.08 60.87
C TRP A 569 60.13 94.10 60.17
N ARG A 570 60.75 95.09 59.55
CA ARG A 570 60.06 96.15 58.82
C ARG A 570 60.80 96.52 57.55
N LEU A 571 60.15 97.32 56.72
CA LEU A 571 60.74 97.83 55.50
C LEU A 571 61.71 98.98 55.83
N PRO A 572 62.92 99.03 55.23
CA PRO A 572 63.91 100.05 55.52
C PRO A 572 63.41 101.44 55.13
N SER A 573 63.75 102.43 55.94
CA SER A 573 63.62 103.84 55.51
C SER A 573 64.58 104.14 54.37
N LEU A 574 64.35 105.21 53.62
CA LEU A 574 65.24 105.60 52.52
C LEU A 574 66.69 105.79 53.00
N ARG A 575 66.87 106.33 54.21
CA ARG A 575 68.18 106.52 54.83
C ARG A 575 68.85 105.19 55.22
N GLU A 576 68.10 104.26 55.81
CA GLU A 576 68.62 102.92 56.13
C GLU A 576 68.98 102.15 54.86
N LEU A 577 68.19 102.28 53.80
CA LEU A 577 68.44 101.67 52.50
C LEU A 577 69.72 102.23 51.84
N GLN A 578 69.95 103.54 51.96
CA GLN A 578 71.21 104.18 51.56
C GLN A 578 72.39 103.68 52.41
N ASN A 579 72.25 103.59 53.73
CA ASN A 579 73.29 103.06 54.61
C ASN A 579 73.67 101.63 54.23
N ILE A 580 72.68 100.75 54.00
CA ILE A 580 72.90 99.37 53.56
C ILE A 580 73.68 99.33 52.24
N TYR A 581 73.43 100.26 51.32
CA TYR A 581 74.16 100.39 50.05
C TYR A 581 75.62 100.82 50.26
N TYR A 582 75.89 101.78 51.16
CA TYR A 582 77.22 102.34 51.38
C TYR A 582 78.17 101.43 52.19
N VAL A 583 77.66 100.41 52.87
CA VAL A 583 78.52 99.42 53.57
C VAL A 583 79.34 98.63 52.53
N ARG A 584 80.59 99.06 52.35
CA ARG A 584 81.51 98.74 51.23
C ARG A 584 81.88 97.26 51.05
N ASN A 585 81.44 96.37 51.93
CA ASN A 585 81.80 94.94 51.93
C ASN A 585 80.62 93.96 51.89
N ASN A 586 79.38 94.43 51.67
CA ASN A 586 78.26 93.50 51.67
C ASN A 586 77.98 92.91 50.27
N LYS A 587 77.88 91.57 50.18
CA LYS A 587 77.46 90.82 48.97
C LYS A 587 76.05 91.20 48.48
N ILE A 588 75.33 92.04 49.23
CA ILE A 588 73.99 92.56 48.95
C ILE A 588 73.98 93.62 47.83
N SER A 589 75.08 94.37 47.62
CA SER A 589 75.16 95.45 46.61
C SER A 589 75.23 94.97 45.15
N LYS A 590 75.24 93.66 44.91
CA LYS A 590 75.28 93.06 43.56
C LYS A 590 73.92 92.87 42.89
N VAL A 591 72.82 93.07 43.63
CA VAL A 591 71.47 92.92 43.08
C VAL A 591 71.08 94.21 42.37
N ARG A 592 71.00 94.15 41.03
CA ARG A 592 70.48 95.23 40.19
C ARG A 592 68.96 95.28 40.31
N GLY A 593 68.40 96.47 40.52
CA GLY A 593 66.96 96.67 40.56
C GLY A 593 66.50 97.79 41.48
N ASP A 594 65.19 97.95 41.53
CA ASP A 594 64.51 98.98 42.29
C ASP A 594 64.16 98.44 43.68
N PHE A 595 64.58 99.13 44.74
CA PHE A 595 64.33 98.70 46.12
C PHE A 595 63.30 99.59 46.80
N TRP A 596 62.28 98.97 47.38
CA TRP A 596 61.28 99.66 48.19
C TRP A 596 61.88 100.27 49.45
N SER A 597 61.45 101.48 49.80
CA SER A 597 61.66 102.08 51.13
C SER A 597 60.31 102.43 51.78
N SER A 598 60.29 102.49 53.11
CA SER A 598 59.09 102.86 53.90
C SER A 598 58.79 104.36 53.86
N THR A 599 59.60 105.15 53.16
CA THR A 599 59.46 106.61 53.07
C THR A 599 58.38 106.99 52.05
N SER A 600 57.28 107.57 52.52
CA SER A 600 56.17 108.02 51.68
C SER A 600 56.57 109.18 50.75
N ALA A 601 56.04 109.19 49.53
CA ALA A 601 56.18 110.28 48.57
C ALA A 601 54.82 110.85 48.10
N GLY A 602 53.70 110.36 48.67
CA GLY A 602 52.32 110.70 48.31
C GLY A 602 51.35 109.59 48.72
N ASN A 603 50.04 109.79 48.50
CA ASN A 603 49.03 108.81 48.92
C ASN A 603 49.24 107.42 48.27
N ASP A 604 49.62 107.37 47.00
CA ASP A 604 49.84 106.13 46.25
C ASP A 604 51.29 105.92 45.76
N GLN A 605 52.24 106.64 46.37
CA GLN A 605 53.65 106.61 45.99
C GLN A 605 54.56 106.47 47.20
N ALA A 606 55.66 105.73 47.02
CA ALA A 606 56.72 105.61 48.00
C ALA A 606 58.09 105.81 47.33
N LYS A 607 59.04 106.33 48.10
CA LYS A 607 60.43 106.46 47.63
C LYS A 607 61.10 105.10 47.64
N GLY A 608 62.09 104.94 46.79
CA GLY A 608 62.99 103.80 46.84
C GLY A 608 64.33 104.12 46.20
N LEU A 609 65.21 103.12 46.21
CA LEU A 609 66.57 103.24 45.71
C LEU A 609 66.72 102.36 44.46
N VAL A 610 67.06 102.97 43.34
CA VAL A 610 67.32 102.29 42.07
C VAL A 610 68.82 102.10 41.93
N ILE A 611 69.25 100.85 41.76
CA ILE A 611 70.67 100.49 41.61
C ILE A 611 70.93 100.02 40.18
N LEU A 612 71.58 100.89 39.39
CA LEU A 612 72.01 100.62 38.01
C LEU A 612 73.51 100.92 37.90
N ASP A 613 74.28 99.97 37.36
CA ASP A 613 75.72 100.13 37.09
C ASP A 613 76.54 100.79 38.22
N GLN A 614 76.35 100.30 39.45
CA GLN A 614 77.02 100.77 40.67
C GLN A 614 76.73 102.22 41.08
N ARG A 615 75.65 102.83 40.54
CA ARG A 615 75.11 104.11 41.00
C ARG A 615 73.74 103.89 41.66
N ALA A 616 73.50 104.60 42.76
CA ALA A 616 72.25 104.53 43.52
C ALA A 616 71.51 105.86 43.43
N ASN A 617 70.33 105.85 42.78
CA ASN A 617 69.48 107.03 42.58
C ASN A 617 68.16 106.89 43.36
N ILE A 618 67.68 108.00 43.92
CA ILE A 618 66.38 108.04 44.61
C ILE A 618 65.27 108.22 43.57
N HIS A 619 64.28 107.33 43.57
CA HIS A 619 63.10 107.43 42.71
C HIS A 619 61.81 107.42 43.53
N THR A 620 60.77 108.05 42.97
CA THR A 620 59.40 107.96 43.46
C THR A 620 58.65 106.91 42.63
N MET A 621 58.19 105.83 43.27
CA MET A 621 57.52 104.70 42.62
C MET A 621 56.06 104.59 43.06
N LYS A 622 55.17 104.19 42.14
CA LYS A 622 53.76 103.90 42.45
C LYS A 622 53.65 102.57 43.21
N LYS A 623 52.82 102.50 44.25
CA LYS A 623 52.69 101.31 45.12
C LYS A 623 52.22 100.04 44.39
N THR A 624 51.69 100.18 43.18
CA THR A 624 51.31 99.10 42.26
C THR A 624 52.46 98.50 41.45
N MET A 625 53.66 99.09 41.47
CA MET A 625 54.83 98.56 40.76
C MET A 625 55.48 97.41 41.52
N HIS A 626 56.15 96.51 40.79
CA HIS A 626 56.97 95.47 41.40
C HIS A 626 58.37 96.03 41.66
N ALA A 627 58.82 95.97 42.91
CA ALA A 627 60.20 96.29 43.28
C ALA A 627 60.73 95.28 44.29
N TYR A 628 62.05 95.20 44.40
CA TYR A 628 62.74 94.39 45.40
C TYR A 628 62.53 94.96 46.79
N ALA A 629 62.55 94.08 47.78
CA ALA A 629 62.52 94.50 49.17
C ALA A 629 63.39 93.59 50.03
N ARG A 630 64.09 94.22 50.96
CA ARG A 630 64.72 93.58 52.10
C ARG A 630 64.09 94.14 53.36
N ALA A 631 64.00 93.31 54.38
CA ALA A 631 63.54 93.75 55.68
C ALA A 631 64.74 94.16 56.53
N VAL A 632 64.53 95.12 57.42
CA VAL A 632 65.47 95.51 58.46
C VAL A 632 64.85 95.25 59.82
N CYS A 633 65.70 94.93 60.79
CA CYS A 633 65.31 94.69 62.17
C CYS A 633 66.40 95.18 63.10
N GLU A 634 66.03 95.63 64.29
CA GLU A 634 66.96 95.98 65.36
C GLU A 634 67.25 94.73 66.20
N PHE A 635 68.47 94.62 66.71
CA PHE A 635 68.90 93.54 67.58
C PHE A 635 69.57 94.06 68.85
#